data_AF-A0AAV5S555-F1
#
_entry.id   AF-A0AAV5S555-F1
#
_cell.length_a   1.000
_cell.length_b   1.000
_cell.length_c   1.000
_cell.angle_alpha   90.00
_cell.angle_beta   90.00
_cell.angle_gamma   90.00
#
_symmetry.space_group_name_H-M   'P 1'
#
loop_
_entity.id
_entity.type
_entity.pdbx_description
1 polymer ?
#
loop_
_entity_poly.entity_id
_entity_poly.type
_entity_poly.pdbx_seq_one_letter_code
_entity_poly.pdbx_strand_id
1 'polypeptide(L)'
;MSQSTDIVDTSNIASLSTSTFAGVPAVSQQEKENDAPRQHVPKNLPSLKDLPSLSSNGSSAASANGKVAWGPNMKPAASISLSEAQRSAQSAASKPGSRLRTIQENFSLDLQSQLAMTKQELSKLVTAIKQQHNVSMESTLAKNSRTFLISGLVADVKDAKRELIKALTKPINDKFEVPAKCRSVIIGSGGRVISGLSSTYDVKINVAKENIEGSYDADLDDEMCYVTLYGDYESVRAAKQEINKIVREDTKNASITVMVTDDNLLPFLSAAAFQPLCNKDTNVSYYPHADLGNAEVVLQGLRENVKQDKAAVQKFLAGLAADITEQKVKIPAKFQTVIDASELKDKYSVVVKFPTDAGDEFVSFVGQDANVKDAIAAARASSKNYSVDSLDISRAHSNNVQHAVHVALYFNKYQAVLKPIQEQFPAVKITLPSVEELGTEGLAAVNIIISAKSEDVADIKSVRKEIISYVNNITPADTLLVTDLDYELFHGEIKHALLASEAQVAFVQLGDLYNGTDAVLLVAQATNGDDFKPSMQEIQESLEAVNHTLDPLRAKQNALETKTFDIDAAKQAELLGAGSTNRTLLQDDVNKENGHVQFKLHAPQKDQLTIRGDEKSVKLVAKVIETLADADAKKNKVTIEVPSNTVPRLVGNKGSNLQQIREKFDVQVDIPQAQSQNQAQPTPVEVTVTGFDYNLKHAKAYIQAEAKKWADIISKEIVVPLNLHRNVIGPNASYKNRLQDKYSVHINFPRTSEIVTIRGPSRGVKAAYEEMKNLLDFEQENGHKVVMQVPAEHVPRVIGKNGDNINDIRAEFGVELDFLQNQKDEAVKSSGMIDLEITGTRTAIKEAQAKVEQIVKEAADYTNESMTVDHKYHRVIVGAGGSKLREIISNAGGDEIRNKSIDIPSPGSESNVITIQGPKSFVAKVTKQINKIVEDGENSITSEIDVPKERHGALVGPGGMIRRQLESEFNVVINIPNKNETGPVTVTGLAENVAKAEKKIKDELLKDDFDVEIDVPASIHTFVSERGALIQKLRQDNFINVRHGNSSRRATKLNKAKLDIPVEKVRPAEGSEEKVKVTIEEVGAPNVASEEGMIPWRLVYEPIDYDELLGETLEGEGEEKAEKKAKDPQAAAAKKQAALDKATKLIESRIALAKDATYVGYVWTTNFKHFNKIVGPGGSNIKRIRDETGTLINVPRKSDAVNDVVYIRGTQDGVTKAAETIVKALK
;
A
#
# COMPACT_ATOMS: atom_id res chain seq x y z
N MET A 1 -1.14 -43.36 39.36
CA MET A 1 -2.21 -43.59 40.34
C MET A 1 -3.06 -42.31 40.36
N SER A 2 -4.40 -42.24 40.27
CA SER A 2 -5.50 -43.08 39.71
C SER A 2 -6.78 -42.18 39.77
N GLN A 3 -7.96 -42.37 39.14
CA GLN A 3 -8.61 -43.25 38.15
C GLN A 3 -9.78 -42.40 37.53
N SER A 4 -10.38 -42.63 36.35
CA SER A 4 -11.31 -43.71 35.91
C SER A 4 -12.60 -43.81 36.75
N THR A 5 -13.84 -43.82 36.21
CA THR A 5 -14.29 -43.86 34.79
C THR A 5 -15.70 -43.20 34.63
N ASP A 6 -16.59 -43.74 33.77
CA ASP A 6 -18.07 -43.56 33.72
C ASP A 6 -18.60 -42.19 33.20
N ILE A 7 -19.29 -42.00 32.06
CA ILE A 7 -20.04 -42.81 31.05
C ILE A 7 -21.50 -43.19 31.40
N VAL A 8 -22.39 -43.21 30.36
CA VAL A 8 -23.82 -43.66 30.25
C VAL A 8 -24.84 -42.46 30.25
N ASP A 9 -25.76 -42.21 29.29
CA ASP A 9 -26.09 -42.85 27.97
C ASP A 9 -27.07 -42.02 27.04
N THR A 10 -27.35 -42.51 25.80
CA THR A 10 -28.55 -42.40 24.87
C THR A 10 -29.52 -41.19 24.81
N SER A 11 -30.21 -40.83 23.68
CA SER A 11 -30.18 -41.24 22.24
C SER A 11 -31.08 -40.42 21.27
N ASN A 12 -30.86 -40.64 19.95
CA ASN A 12 -31.82 -40.72 18.81
C ASN A 12 -32.12 -39.55 17.83
N ILE A 13 -32.33 -39.95 16.57
CA ILE A 13 -32.18 -39.24 15.28
C ILE A 13 -33.49 -39.21 14.47
N ALA A 14 -33.76 -38.14 13.71
CA ALA A 14 -34.56 -38.07 12.44
C ALA A 14 -34.47 -36.62 11.84
N SER A 15 -34.11 -36.30 10.57
CA SER A 15 -34.60 -36.66 9.22
C SER A 15 -36.07 -36.23 8.90
N LEU A 16 -36.46 -35.65 7.75
CA LEU A 16 -35.83 -34.87 6.65
C LEU A 16 -36.95 -34.37 5.68
N SER A 17 -36.78 -33.21 5.02
CA SER A 17 -37.33 -32.80 3.69
C SER A 17 -38.85 -32.83 3.30
N THR A 18 -39.41 -31.62 3.08
CA THR A 18 -40.15 -31.10 1.87
C THR A 18 -41.54 -31.58 1.36
N SER A 19 -42.36 -30.56 0.96
CA SER A 19 -43.34 -30.50 -0.17
C SER A 19 -44.79 -31.07 0.05
N THR A 20 -45.90 -30.61 -0.59
CA THR A 20 -46.19 -29.45 -1.49
C THR A 20 -47.71 -29.11 -1.64
N PHE A 21 -48.03 -27.90 -2.17
CA PHE A 21 -49.18 -27.49 -3.04
C PHE A 21 -50.68 -27.52 -2.62
N ALA A 22 -51.39 -26.36 -2.77
CA ALA A 22 -52.44 -26.07 -3.80
C ALA A 22 -53.68 -25.22 -3.34
N GLY A 23 -54.19 -24.34 -4.21
CA GLY A 23 -55.52 -23.66 -4.15
C GLY A 23 -55.55 -22.26 -3.49
N VAL A 24 -55.71 -21.07 -4.12
CA VAL A 24 -56.31 -20.55 -5.39
C VAL A 24 -57.83 -20.29 -5.31
N PRO A 25 -58.39 -19.15 -5.83
CA PRO A 25 -57.77 -17.91 -6.38
C PRO A 25 -57.60 -16.84 -5.25
N ALA A 26 -57.62 -15.50 -5.37
CA ALA A 26 -57.75 -14.45 -6.41
C ALA A 26 -57.00 -13.17 -5.89
N VAL A 27 -56.49 -12.15 -6.61
CA VAL A 27 -56.74 -11.46 -7.91
C VAL A 27 -57.61 -10.20 -7.75
N SER A 28 -57.17 -8.96 -8.04
CA SER A 28 -55.83 -8.36 -8.34
C SER A 28 -55.89 -6.83 -7.98
N GLN A 29 -54.93 -5.90 -8.17
CA GLN A 29 -53.74 -5.68 -9.04
C GLN A 29 -52.65 -4.85 -8.31
N GLN A 30 -51.46 -4.47 -8.83
CA GLN A 30 -50.31 -5.11 -9.56
C GLN A 30 -49.18 -4.04 -9.65
N GLU A 31 -47.86 -4.28 -9.71
CA GLU A 31 -46.97 -5.44 -9.44
C GLU A 31 -45.50 -4.91 -9.27
N LYS A 32 -44.58 -5.56 -8.52
CA LYS A 32 -43.43 -6.43 -8.96
C LYS A 32 -42.51 -5.84 -10.08
N GLU A 33 -41.21 -6.15 -10.18
CA GLU A 33 -40.21 -6.91 -9.39
C GLU A 33 -38.78 -6.54 -9.87
N ASN A 34 -37.73 -7.03 -9.18
CA ASN A 34 -36.31 -6.98 -9.58
C ASN A 34 -35.65 -5.56 -9.54
N ASP A 35 -34.33 -5.38 -9.51
CA ASP A 35 -33.25 -6.22 -10.05
C ASP A 35 -31.90 -6.13 -9.27
N ALA A 36 -31.00 -7.05 -9.62
CA ALA A 36 -29.59 -7.27 -9.30
C ALA A 36 -28.81 -6.32 -8.36
N PRO A 37 -27.93 -6.87 -7.48
CA PRO A 37 -26.80 -6.11 -6.95
C PRO A 37 -25.84 -5.78 -8.11
N ARG A 38 -25.83 -4.52 -8.56
CA ARG A 38 -24.93 -4.10 -9.64
C ARG A 38 -23.47 -4.26 -9.21
N GLN A 39 -22.77 -5.14 -9.92
CA GLN A 39 -21.36 -5.40 -9.75
C GLN A 39 -20.56 -4.12 -9.97
N HIS A 40 -20.08 -3.49 -8.89
CA HIS A 40 -18.86 -2.71 -9.02
C HIS A 40 -17.70 -3.69 -9.19
N VAL A 41 -17.33 -3.90 -10.46
CA VAL A 41 -16.16 -4.66 -10.92
C VAL A 41 -14.96 -4.31 -10.04
N PRO A 42 -14.10 -5.27 -9.64
CA PRO A 42 -12.88 -4.96 -8.90
C PRO A 42 -12.10 -3.84 -9.57
N LYS A 43 -11.48 -2.97 -8.78
CA LYS A 43 -10.46 -2.03 -9.30
C LYS A 43 -9.34 -2.86 -9.90
N ASN A 44 -9.33 -2.98 -11.23
CA ASN A 44 -8.23 -3.59 -11.95
C ASN A 44 -6.93 -2.87 -11.56
N LEU A 45 -5.86 -3.66 -11.38
CA LEU A 45 -4.50 -3.14 -11.39
C LEU A 45 -4.28 -2.38 -12.72
N PRO A 46 -3.55 -1.25 -12.71
CA PRO A 46 -3.38 -0.42 -13.90
C PRO A 46 -2.85 -1.25 -15.06
N SER A 47 -3.53 -1.19 -16.20
CA SER A 47 -3.22 -2.03 -17.35
C SER A 47 -2.07 -1.43 -18.15
N LEU A 48 -1.38 -2.26 -18.94
CA LEU A 48 -0.25 -1.83 -19.76
C LEU A 48 -0.62 -0.86 -20.91
N LYS A 49 -1.85 -0.33 -20.93
CA LYS A 49 -2.37 0.67 -21.88
C LYS A 49 -2.61 2.04 -21.25
N ASP A 50 -2.56 2.15 -19.93
CA ASP A 50 -2.73 3.40 -19.17
C ASP A 50 -1.38 4.12 -18.95
N LEU A 51 -0.30 3.59 -19.54
CA LEU A 51 1.02 4.23 -19.62
C LEU A 51 1.16 4.97 -20.97
N PRO A 52 1.75 6.18 -21.01
CA PRO A 52 1.89 6.95 -22.23
C PRO A 52 2.78 6.23 -23.26
N SER A 53 2.20 5.90 -24.42
CA SER A 53 2.89 5.18 -25.50
C SER A 53 3.87 6.07 -26.25
N LEU A 54 5.16 5.75 -26.21
CA LEU A 54 6.20 6.36 -27.04
C LEU A 54 7.00 5.29 -27.80
N SER A 55 6.62 5.05 -29.06
CA SER A 55 7.37 4.18 -29.97
C SER A 55 7.53 4.82 -31.35
N SER A 56 8.80 4.90 -31.79
CA SER A 56 9.30 5.04 -33.17
C SER A 56 8.93 6.27 -34.03
N ASN A 57 10.00 6.92 -34.53
CA ASN A 57 10.09 7.82 -35.70
C ASN A 57 9.39 9.20 -35.55
N GLY A 58 9.93 10.33 -35.99
CA GLY A 58 11.16 10.63 -36.77
C GLY A 58 10.84 11.74 -37.81
N SER A 59 11.66 12.75 -38.09
CA SER A 59 13.10 12.92 -37.82
C SER A 59 13.55 14.41 -37.92
N SER A 60 14.85 14.67 -37.67
CA SER A 60 15.58 15.98 -37.67
C SER A 60 15.37 16.87 -36.43
N ALA A 61 16.38 17.54 -35.84
CA ALA A 61 17.85 17.39 -35.81
C ALA A 61 18.38 18.24 -34.62
N ALA A 62 19.55 18.09 -33.97
CA ALA A 62 20.71 17.20 -34.05
C ALA A 62 21.14 16.86 -32.59
N SER A 63 21.89 15.82 -32.18
CA SER A 63 23.09 15.11 -32.70
C SER A 63 24.40 15.92 -32.58
N ALA A 64 25.50 15.46 -31.97
CA ALA A 64 25.77 14.36 -31.00
C ALA A 64 27.17 14.66 -30.35
N ASN A 65 27.85 13.84 -29.52
CA ASN A 65 27.68 12.48 -29.00
C ASN A 65 28.44 12.33 -27.65
N GLY A 66 28.36 11.19 -26.97
CA GLY A 66 29.20 10.88 -25.79
C GLY A 66 29.25 9.37 -25.49
N LYS A 67 30.39 8.72 -25.77
CA LYS A 67 30.59 7.27 -25.55
C LYS A 67 31.78 6.98 -24.61
N VAL A 68 31.68 5.87 -23.90
CA VAL A 68 32.76 5.28 -23.08
C VAL A 68 33.52 4.24 -23.91
N ALA A 69 34.86 4.23 -23.85
CA ALA A 69 35.72 3.02 -23.69
C ALA A 69 37.22 3.27 -24.01
N TRP A 70 38.09 2.57 -23.26
CA TRP A 70 39.47 2.15 -23.59
C TRP A 70 40.60 3.20 -23.73
N GLY A 71 41.82 2.81 -23.31
CA GLY A 71 43.10 3.44 -23.71
C GLY A 71 43.92 4.08 -22.56
N PRO A 72 45.24 3.79 -22.43
CA PRO A 72 46.09 4.36 -21.38
C PRO A 72 47.05 5.48 -21.84
N ASN A 73 47.76 6.05 -20.85
CA ASN A 73 49.01 6.83 -20.89
C ASN A 73 49.02 8.38 -21.09
N MET A 74 49.57 9.04 -20.05
CA MET A 74 50.48 10.20 -20.02
C MET A 74 50.05 11.63 -20.44
N LYS A 75 49.90 12.49 -19.40
CA LYS A 75 50.56 13.81 -19.15
C LYS A 75 51.47 14.40 -20.25
N PRO A 76 51.52 15.75 -20.45
CA PRO A 76 51.90 16.67 -19.36
C PRO A 76 51.32 18.11 -19.32
N ALA A 77 51.73 18.82 -18.25
CA ALA A 77 51.90 20.26 -17.94
C ALA A 77 51.68 21.37 -19.01
N ALA A 78 51.51 22.66 -18.66
CA ALA A 78 51.09 23.37 -17.41
C ALA A 78 51.07 24.91 -17.65
N SER A 79 50.34 25.67 -16.82
CA SER A 79 50.56 27.11 -16.58
C SER A 79 50.08 27.51 -15.16
N ILE A 80 50.70 28.51 -14.52
CA ILE A 80 50.69 28.71 -13.06
C ILE A 80 50.83 30.21 -12.66
N SER A 81 50.14 30.66 -11.59
CA SER A 81 50.42 31.86 -10.73
C SER A 81 50.34 33.28 -11.35
N LEU A 82 50.38 34.41 -10.63
CA LEU A 82 50.45 34.73 -9.16
C LEU A 82 49.23 35.61 -8.76
N SER A 83 48.76 35.80 -7.51
CA SER A 83 49.10 35.38 -6.12
C SER A 83 50.25 36.05 -5.34
N GLU A 84 50.00 37.22 -4.71
CA GLU A 84 50.80 37.84 -3.62
C GLU A 84 49.90 38.84 -2.84
N ALA A 85 50.09 39.27 -1.58
CA ALA A 85 51.16 39.12 -0.56
C ALA A 85 50.51 39.07 0.87
N GLN A 86 51.18 38.74 1.99
CA GLN A 86 52.61 38.78 2.34
C GLN A 86 53.09 37.56 3.17
N ARG A 87 54.22 36.95 2.75
CA ARG A 87 55.47 36.62 3.50
C ARG A 87 55.37 36.34 5.03
N SER A 88 56.06 35.36 5.64
CA SER A 88 57.19 34.47 5.25
C SER A 88 57.54 33.52 6.43
N ALA A 89 58.26 32.40 6.34
CA ALA A 89 58.66 31.51 5.23
C ALA A 89 59.33 30.22 5.78
N GLN A 90 59.39 29.14 4.97
CA GLN A 90 60.21 27.91 5.15
C GLN A 90 59.85 27.01 6.37
N SER A 91 60.14 25.69 6.41
CA SER A 91 60.84 24.79 5.48
C SER A 91 60.10 23.43 5.32
N ALA A 92 60.47 22.61 4.32
CA ALA A 92 59.73 21.40 3.93
C ALA A 92 60.31 20.08 4.49
N ALA A 93 59.46 19.06 4.63
CA ALA A 93 59.87 17.67 4.91
C ALA A 93 58.93 16.63 4.25
N SER A 94 59.45 15.41 4.08
CA SER A 94 58.94 14.33 3.23
C SER A 94 57.84 13.45 3.84
N LYS A 95 57.34 12.50 3.03
CA LYS A 95 56.45 11.39 3.45
C LYS A 95 56.95 10.71 4.74
N PRO A 96 56.08 10.41 5.73
CA PRO A 96 56.48 9.64 6.90
C PRO A 96 56.61 8.15 6.55
N GLY A 97 57.86 7.68 6.41
CA GLY A 97 58.19 6.32 6.83
C GLY A 97 58.07 6.19 8.36
N SER A 98 58.02 4.97 8.88
CA SER A 98 57.77 4.68 10.30
C SER A 98 58.85 5.23 11.23
N ARG A 99 58.63 6.44 11.77
CA ARG A 99 59.29 6.98 12.96
C ARG A 99 58.26 7.66 13.85
N LEU A 100 58.32 7.35 15.14
CA LEU A 100 57.44 7.91 16.17
C LEU A 100 57.62 9.44 16.22
N ARG A 101 56.52 10.20 16.15
CA ARG A 101 56.57 11.67 16.19
C ARG A 101 56.63 12.17 17.63
N THR A 102 57.85 12.30 18.14
CA THR A 102 58.13 13.05 19.36
C THR A 102 57.80 14.53 19.15
N ILE A 103 57.00 15.12 20.04
CA ILE A 103 56.72 16.56 20.11
C ILE A 103 57.40 17.15 21.34
N GLN A 104 57.71 18.44 21.29
CA GLN A 104 58.27 19.22 22.38
C GLN A 104 57.36 20.41 22.67
N GLU A 105 56.65 20.40 23.80
CA GLU A 105 55.86 21.54 24.28
C GLU A 105 56.67 22.36 25.30
N ASN A 106 56.44 23.68 25.32
CA ASN A 106 56.88 24.55 26.39
C ASN A 106 55.70 25.35 26.96
N PHE A 107 55.73 25.64 28.26
CA PHE A 107 54.74 26.50 28.92
C PHE A 107 55.34 27.18 30.14
N SER A 108 54.72 28.26 30.60
CA SER A 108 55.11 28.97 31.81
C SER A 108 54.02 28.93 32.87
N LEU A 109 54.42 28.75 34.12
CA LEU A 109 53.58 28.96 35.30
C LEU A 109 54.08 30.21 36.04
N ASP A 110 53.17 31.14 36.32
CA ASP A 110 53.44 32.30 37.19
C ASP A 110 53.80 31.85 38.62
N LEU A 111 54.58 32.66 39.35
CA LEU A 111 55.04 32.28 40.68
C LEU A 111 53.94 32.39 41.77
N GLN A 112 52.88 33.17 41.56
CA GLN A 112 51.85 33.41 42.58
C GLN A 112 50.80 32.28 42.62
N SER A 113 50.46 31.73 41.46
CA SER A 113 49.54 30.58 41.33
C SER A 113 50.13 29.24 41.78
N GLN A 114 51.45 29.19 42.01
CA GLN A 114 52.15 27.98 42.43
C GLN A 114 51.96 27.62 43.91
N LEU A 115 52.04 26.32 44.20
CA LEU A 115 52.25 25.76 45.53
C LEU A 115 53.71 25.96 45.97
N ALA A 116 53.90 26.33 47.24
CA ALA A 116 55.21 26.69 47.80
C ALA A 116 56.06 25.46 48.18
N MET A 117 56.53 24.71 47.17
CA MET A 117 57.40 23.54 47.36
C MET A 117 58.89 23.88 47.35
N THR A 118 59.69 23.08 48.06
CA THR A 118 61.16 23.16 48.03
C THR A 118 61.73 22.68 46.68
N LYS A 119 62.99 23.05 46.40
CA LYS A 119 63.71 22.59 45.20
C LYS A 119 63.86 21.06 45.15
N GLN A 120 63.95 20.39 46.30
CA GLN A 120 64.08 18.93 46.36
C GLN A 120 62.77 18.22 46.01
N GLU A 121 61.65 18.67 46.57
CA GLU A 121 60.32 18.12 46.24
C GLU A 121 59.97 18.32 44.77
N LEU A 122 60.25 19.52 44.22
CA LEU A 122 60.11 19.78 42.79
C LEU A 122 60.91 18.78 41.93
N SER A 123 62.18 18.53 42.29
CA SER A 123 63.02 17.60 41.54
C SER A 123 62.52 16.16 41.60
N LYS A 124 62.04 15.69 42.76
CA LYS A 124 61.43 14.37 42.92
C LYS A 124 60.16 14.23 42.07
N LEU A 125 59.28 15.23 42.10
CA LEU A 125 58.02 15.22 41.35
C LEU A 125 58.24 15.23 39.83
N VAL A 126 59.15 16.09 39.35
CA VAL A 126 59.55 16.11 37.93
C VAL A 126 60.15 14.76 37.52
N THR A 127 60.99 14.13 38.35
CA THR A 127 61.54 12.80 38.05
C THR A 127 60.49 11.69 38.05
N ALA A 128 59.51 11.72 38.96
CA ALA A 128 58.43 10.74 39.01
C ALA A 128 57.57 10.79 37.73
N ILE A 129 57.05 11.97 37.36
CA ILE A 129 56.25 12.17 36.14
C ILE A 129 57.08 11.84 34.88
N LYS A 130 58.39 12.12 34.90
CA LYS A 130 59.34 11.76 33.82
C LYS A 130 59.40 10.24 33.60
N GLN A 131 59.41 9.45 34.67
CA GLN A 131 59.42 7.98 34.62
C GLN A 131 58.03 7.41 34.28
N GLN A 132 56.97 8.00 34.82
CA GLN A 132 55.58 7.54 34.66
C GLN A 132 55.09 7.61 33.21
N HIS A 133 55.44 8.68 32.48
CA HIS A 133 54.99 8.91 31.10
C HIS A 133 56.11 8.86 30.05
N ASN A 134 57.31 8.38 30.38
CA ASN A 134 58.46 8.25 29.46
C ASN A 134 58.86 9.52 28.65
N VAL A 135 58.42 10.70 29.09
CA VAL A 135 58.83 12.01 28.55
C VAL A 135 60.22 12.41 29.06
N SER A 136 60.88 13.37 28.40
CA SER A 136 61.91 14.20 29.03
C SER A 136 61.32 15.53 29.48
N MET A 137 61.71 16.01 30.65
CA MET A 137 61.24 17.28 31.21
C MET A 137 62.40 18.09 31.77
N GLU A 138 62.37 19.39 31.49
CA GLU A 138 63.31 20.40 31.97
C GLU A 138 62.52 21.59 32.56
N SER A 139 63.11 22.27 33.56
CA SER A 139 62.49 23.41 34.24
C SER A 139 63.50 24.54 34.40
N THR A 140 63.09 25.74 34.00
CA THR A 140 63.90 26.97 34.06
C THR A 140 63.14 28.03 34.86
N LEU A 141 63.84 28.72 35.77
CA LEU A 141 63.26 29.73 36.65
C LEU A 141 63.62 31.14 36.15
N ALA A 142 62.62 31.86 35.65
CA ALA A 142 62.71 33.30 35.37
C ALA A 142 62.22 34.12 36.58
N LYS A 143 62.41 35.44 36.55
CA LYS A 143 62.17 36.33 37.71
C LYS A 143 60.75 36.26 38.32
N ASN A 144 59.73 35.97 37.52
CA ASN A 144 58.33 35.88 37.97
C ASN A 144 57.60 34.61 37.50
N SER A 145 58.26 33.68 36.81
CA SER A 145 57.61 32.48 36.26
C SER A 145 58.59 31.31 36.11
N ARG A 146 58.09 30.09 36.18
CA ARG A 146 58.83 28.87 35.85
C ARG A 146 58.40 28.36 34.48
N THR A 147 59.34 28.27 33.55
CA THR A 147 59.16 27.71 32.22
C THR A 147 59.52 26.23 32.23
N PHE A 148 58.54 25.38 31.92
CA PHE A 148 58.70 23.94 31.74
C PHE A 148 58.76 23.61 30.26
N LEU A 149 59.59 22.63 29.92
CA LEU A 149 59.81 22.13 28.57
C LEU A 149 59.74 20.61 28.63
N ILE A 150 58.80 20.02 27.88
CA ILE A 150 58.44 18.60 27.92
C ILE A 150 58.55 18.03 26.51
N SER A 151 59.31 16.95 26.32
CA SER A 151 59.45 16.27 25.02
C SER A 151 59.21 14.77 25.10
N GLY A 152 58.37 14.24 24.22
CA GLY A 152 57.91 12.84 24.22
C GLY A 152 56.82 12.60 23.18
N LEU A 153 56.03 11.54 23.32
CA LEU A 153 54.89 11.27 22.44
C LEU A 153 53.72 12.24 22.70
N VAL A 154 52.86 12.41 21.70
CA VAL A 154 51.84 13.51 21.67
C VAL A 154 50.75 13.38 22.74
N ALA A 155 50.48 12.17 23.24
CA ALA A 155 49.60 11.93 24.38
C ALA A 155 50.37 12.17 25.69
N ASP A 156 51.45 11.42 25.87
CA ASP A 156 52.35 11.41 27.03
C ASP A 156 52.82 12.81 27.45
N VAL A 157 53.14 13.68 26.48
CA VAL A 157 53.52 15.10 26.71
C VAL A 157 52.38 15.90 27.33
N LYS A 158 51.13 15.65 26.92
CA LYS A 158 49.94 16.35 27.43
C LYS A 158 49.52 15.84 28.79
N ASP A 159 49.59 14.52 29.01
CA ASP A 159 49.23 13.92 30.29
C ASP A 159 50.27 14.27 31.38
N ALA A 160 51.56 14.19 31.05
CA ALA A 160 52.63 14.68 31.93
C ALA A 160 52.54 16.20 32.21
N LYS A 161 52.16 17.00 31.20
CA LYS A 161 51.89 18.44 31.36
C LYS A 161 50.72 18.68 32.33
N ARG A 162 49.60 17.98 32.14
CA ARG A 162 48.40 18.10 33.00
C ARG A 162 48.71 17.71 34.44
N GLU A 163 49.40 16.59 34.64
CA GLU A 163 49.80 16.12 35.97
C GLU A 163 50.79 17.08 36.66
N LEU A 164 51.76 17.61 35.92
CA LEU A 164 52.71 18.60 36.44
C LEU A 164 52.04 19.95 36.75
N ILE A 165 51.05 20.40 35.97
CA ILE A 165 50.29 21.63 36.28
C ILE A 165 49.38 21.42 37.50
N LYS A 166 48.71 20.26 37.60
CA LYS A 166 47.87 19.88 38.75
C LYS A 166 48.68 19.76 40.04
N ALA A 167 49.89 19.22 39.97
CA ALA A 167 50.79 19.12 41.12
C ALA A 167 51.43 20.45 41.55
N LEU A 168 51.50 21.45 40.67
CA LEU A 168 52.20 22.71 40.93
C LEU A 168 51.28 23.91 41.18
N THR A 169 50.02 23.89 40.72
CA THR A 169 49.10 25.01 40.87
C THR A 169 48.13 24.84 42.03
N LYS A 170 47.65 25.95 42.58
CA LYS A 170 46.54 25.93 43.56
C LYS A 170 45.20 25.79 42.82
N PRO A 171 44.20 25.08 43.38
CA PRO A 171 42.86 25.06 42.83
C PRO A 171 42.24 26.48 42.91
N ILE A 172 41.52 26.86 41.85
CA ILE A 172 40.90 28.17 41.68
C ILE A 172 39.38 28.01 41.67
N ASN A 173 38.68 29.02 42.21
CA ASN A 173 37.23 29.15 42.18
C ASN A 173 36.86 30.35 41.28
N ASP A 174 36.58 30.08 40.00
CA ASP A 174 36.23 31.09 39.00
C ASP A 174 34.70 31.23 38.91
N LYS A 175 34.19 32.46 38.90
CA LYS A 175 32.77 32.78 38.75
C LYS A 175 32.56 33.65 37.53
N PHE A 176 31.52 33.36 36.74
CA PHE A 176 31.14 34.17 35.58
C PHE A 176 29.63 34.12 35.33
N GLU A 177 29.15 35.03 34.51
CA GLU A 177 27.73 35.28 34.26
C GLU A 177 27.31 34.72 32.91
N VAL A 178 26.12 34.11 32.87
CA VAL A 178 25.52 33.46 31.70
C VAL A 178 24.01 33.71 31.68
N PRO A 179 23.36 33.90 30.52
CA PRO A 179 21.89 34.04 30.45
C PRO A 179 21.14 32.85 31.06
N ALA A 180 20.04 33.11 31.76
CA ALA A 180 19.32 32.13 32.56
C ALA A 180 18.61 31.07 31.70
N LYS A 181 18.15 31.40 30.49
CA LYS A 181 17.61 30.43 29.52
C LYS A 181 18.64 29.30 29.22
N CYS A 182 19.91 29.66 29.04
CA CYS A 182 21.00 28.71 28.77
C CYS A 182 21.35 27.77 29.94
N ARG A 183 20.88 28.03 31.16
CA ARG A 183 21.12 27.19 32.34
C ARG A 183 20.75 25.72 32.09
N SER A 184 19.62 25.50 31.42
CA SER A 184 19.12 24.16 31.11
C SER A 184 20.04 23.39 30.15
N VAL A 185 20.64 24.09 29.18
CA VAL A 185 21.52 23.53 28.15
C VAL A 185 22.91 23.23 28.71
N ILE A 186 23.46 24.10 29.56
CA ILE A 186 24.71 23.84 30.29
C ILE A 186 24.58 22.61 31.19
N ILE A 187 23.49 22.49 31.96
CA ILE A 187 23.22 21.31 32.79
C ILE A 187 23.06 20.07 31.89
N GLY A 188 22.27 20.20 30.82
CA GLY A 188 21.92 19.12 29.90
C GLY A 188 20.89 18.15 30.48
N SER A 189 20.32 17.30 29.62
CA SER A 189 19.28 16.34 30.02
C SER A 189 19.80 15.36 31.08
N GLY A 190 19.23 15.41 32.29
CA GLY A 190 19.70 14.62 33.43
C GLY A 190 21.10 14.99 33.96
N GLY A 191 21.57 16.22 33.72
CA GLY A 191 22.89 16.69 34.17
C GLY A 191 24.07 16.26 33.29
N ARG A 192 23.82 15.60 32.16
CA ARG A 192 24.83 14.95 31.31
C ARG A 192 25.92 15.89 30.79
N VAL A 193 25.59 17.16 30.51
CA VAL A 193 26.55 18.12 29.92
C VAL A 193 27.46 18.65 31.03
N ILE A 194 26.91 19.07 32.17
CA ILE A 194 27.72 19.38 33.37
C ILE A 194 28.57 18.17 33.79
N SER A 195 28.00 16.96 33.86
CA SER A 195 28.76 15.79 34.33
C SER A 195 29.88 15.41 33.36
N GLY A 196 29.63 15.48 32.05
CA GLY A 196 30.63 15.19 31.01
C GLY A 196 31.75 16.22 30.96
N LEU A 197 31.44 17.52 31.06
CA LEU A 197 32.46 18.58 31.19
C LEU A 197 33.24 18.43 32.50
N SER A 198 32.54 18.15 33.61
CA SER A 198 33.14 17.95 34.93
C SER A 198 34.11 16.77 34.95
N SER A 199 33.74 15.62 34.37
CA SER A 199 34.62 14.43 34.31
C SER A 199 35.75 14.57 33.30
N THR A 200 35.54 15.28 32.18
CA THR A 200 36.58 15.47 31.15
C THR A 200 37.69 16.39 31.65
N TYR A 201 37.32 17.53 32.23
CA TYR A 201 38.28 18.54 32.69
C TYR A 201 38.74 18.32 34.15
N ASP A 202 38.05 17.49 34.94
CA ASP A 202 38.28 17.31 36.38
C ASP A 202 38.05 18.62 37.15
N VAL A 203 36.86 19.20 36.93
CA VAL A 203 36.41 20.49 37.46
C VAL A 203 35.03 20.34 38.06
N LYS A 204 34.81 20.83 39.28
CA LYS A 204 33.47 20.89 39.89
C LYS A 204 32.73 22.12 39.37
N ILE A 205 31.72 21.88 38.54
CA ILE A 205 30.85 22.89 37.93
C ILE A 205 29.57 23.03 38.76
N ASN A 206 29.17 24.25 39.10
CA ASN A 206 27.93 24.54 39.80
C ASN A 206 27.28 25.82 39.24
N VAL A 207 26.03 25.70 38.78
CA VAL A 207 25.24 26.81 38.22
C VAL A 207 24.17 27.23 39.22
N ALA A 208 24.05 28.55 39.45
CA ALA A 208 23.09 29.11 40.40
C ALA A 208 21.63 28.79 40.01
N LYS A 209 20.78 28.58 41.03
CA LYS A 209 19.33 28.41 40.86
C LYS A 209 18.58 29.75 40.88
N GLU A 210 19.13 30.73 41.58
CA GLU A 210 18.70 32.12 41.57
C GLU A 210 19.33 32.85 40.37
N ASN A 211 18.56 33.74 39.78
CA ASN A 211 19.04 34.70 38.78
C ASN A 211 19.54 35.96 39.50
N ILE A 212 20.28 36.81 38.81
CA ILE A 212 20.91 38.01 39.39
C ILE A 212 19.86 39.12 39.42
N GLU A 213 19.49 39.58 40.61
CA GLU A 213 18.49 40.66 40.77
C GLU A 213 18.91 41.92 39.99
N GLY A 214 18.01 42.42 39.14
CA GLY A 214 18.26 43.58 38.28
C GLY A 214 19.02 43.30 36.97
N SER A 215 19.24 42.04 36.59
CA SER A 215 19.99 41.66 35.37
C SER A 215 19.16 41.39 34.10
N TYR A 216 17.88 41.79 34.09
CA TYR A 216 16.94 41.55 33.00
C TYR A 216 17.27 42.38 31.73
N ASP A 217 17.61 41.71 30.61
CA ASP A 217 17.72 42.33 29.28
C ASP A 217 16.36 42.35 28.59
N ALA A 218 15.66 43.48 28.66
CA ALA A 218 14.34 43.67 28.06
C ALA A 218 14.29 43.47 26.54
N ASP A 219 15.44 43.49 25.85
CA ASP A 219 15.52 43.18 24.41
C ASP A 219 15.51 41.68 24.12
N LEU A 220 15.74 40.83 25.13
CA LEU A 220 15.89 39.36 24.99
C LEU A 220 15.00 38.56 25.98
N ASP A 221 14.25 39.25 26.84
CA ASP A 221 13.34 38.65 27.83
C ASP A 221 14.07 37.64 28.75
N ASP A 222 15.34 37.90 29.09
CA ASP A 222 16.18 36.98 29.86
C ASP A 222 16.96 37.70 30.95
N GLU A 223 17.25 36.96 32.03
CA GLU A 223 18.05 37.42 33.17
C GLU A 223 19.42 36.73 33.12
N MET A 224 20.39 37.21 33.90
CA MET A 224 21.70 36.56 34.04
C MET A 224 21.75 35.66 35.28
N CYS A 225 22.56 34.60 35.24
CA CYS A 225 22.81 33.70 36.36
C CYS A 225 24.30 33.40 36.52
N TYR A 226 24.74 33.06 37.73
CA TYR A 226 26.14 32.75 38.03
C TYR A 226 26.49 31.28 37.74
N VAL A 227 27.51 31.06 36.92
CA VAL A 227 28.23 29.78 36.79
C VAL A 227 29.52 29.85 37.62
N THR A 228 29.76 28.81 38.41
CA THR A 228 30.92 28.70 39.30
C THR A 228 31.72 27.44 39.00
N LEU A 229 33.04 27.56 38.90
CA LEU A 229 33.98 26.51 38.50
C LEU A 229 35.08 26.36 39.55
N TYR A 230 35.24 25.16 40.11
CA TYR A 230 36.27 24.86 41.09
C TYR A 230 37.18 23.71 40.61
N GLY A 231 38.48 23.98 40.45
CA GLY A 231 39.47 22.99 39.97
C GLY A 231 40.81 23.62 39.61
N ASP A 232 41.65 22.87 38.89
CA ASP A 232 42.98 23.33 38.46
C ASP A 232 42.89 24.48 37.43
N TYR A 233 43.88 25.37 37.40
CA TYR A 233 43.82 26.61 36.59
C TYR A 233 43.57 26.37 35.09
N GLU A 234 44.32 25.47 34.45
CA GLU A 234 44.17 25.19 33.01
C GLU A 234 42.84 24.47 32.73
N SER A 235 42.44 23.54 33.60
CA SER A 235 41.17 22.80 33.54
C SER A 235 39.95 23.71 33.67
N VAL A 236 39.95 24.62 34.64
CA VAL A 236 38.88 25.62 34.85
C VAL A 236 38.79 26.56 33.64
N ARG A 237 39.93 27.01 33.10
CA ARG A 237 39.98 27.85 31.91
C ARG A 237 39.41 27.14 30.67
N ALA A 238 39.75 25.87 30.47
CA ALA A 238 39.22 25.06 29.38
C ALA A 238 37.71 24.82 29.51
N ALA A 239 37.24 24.43 30.70
CA ALA A 239 35.81 24.24 30.98
C ALA A 239 35.01 25.55 30.76
N LYS A 240 35.54 26.70 31.19
CA LYS A 240 34.94 28.03 30.94
C LYS A 240 34.88 28.37 29.46
N GLN A 241 35.86 27.94 28.66
CA GLN A 241 35.83 28.14 27.20
C GLN A 241 34.76 27.26 26.52
N GLU A 242 34.63 25.98 26.88
CA GLU A 242 33.59 25.12 26.32
C GLU A 242 32.17 25.55 26.73
N ILE A 243 31.95 25.92 27.99
CA ILE A 243 30.65 26.47 28.45
C ILE A 243 30.29 27.73 27.65
N ASN A 244 31.26 28.63 27.42
CA ASN A 244 31.03 29.83 26.61
C ASN A 244 30.82 29.54 25.11
N LYS A 245 31.26 28.40 24.57
CA LYS A 245 30.85 27.97 23.22
C LYS A 245 29.40 27.51 23.21
N ILE A 246 29.02 26.63 24.15
CA ILE A 246 27.66 26.10 24.28
C ILE A 246 26.65 27.27 24.38
N VAL A 247 26.94 28.27 25.21
CA VAL A 247 26.12 29.50 25.35
C VAL A 247 26.06 30.31 24.05
N ARG A 248 27.14 30.37 23.27
CA ARG A 248 27.17 31.09 21.99
C ARG A 248 26.47 30.35 20.85
N GLU A 249 26.44 29.02 20.89
CA GLU A 249 25.69 28.20 19.94
C GLU A 249 24.18 28.27 20.24
N ASP A 250 23.81 28.20 21.53
CA ASP A 250 22.44 28.32 22.03
C ASP A 250 21.85 29.73 21.83
N THR A 251 22.64 30.79 22.09
CA THR A 251 22.22 32.21 21.87
C THR A 251 22.64 32.79 20.52
N LYS A 252 22.98 31.94 19.54
CA LYS A 252 23.44 32.37 18.21
C LYS A 252 22.38 33.19 17.49
N ASN A 253 21.12 32.74 17.58
CA ASN A 253 19.97 33.38 16.95
C ASN A 253 19.19 34.16 18.02
N ALA A 254 18.62 35.30 17.64
CA ALA A 254 17.71 36.07 18.47
C ALA A 254 16.51 36.56 17.66
N SER A 255 15.40 36.80 18.35
CA SER A 255 14.20 37.46 17.84
C SER A 255 13.91 38.68 18.70
N ILE A 256 13.84 39.87 18.12
CA ILE A 256 13.49 41.10 18.86
C ILE A 256 12.37 41.83 18.12
N THR A 257 11.33 42.20 18.86
CA THR A 257 10.20 42.99 18.35
C THR A 257 10.42 44.48 18.62
N VAL A 258 10.05 45.31 17.65
CA VAL A 258 9.94 46.78 17.78
C VAL A 258 8.48 47.15 17.55
N MET A 259 7.84 47.71 18.59
CA MET A 259 6.47 48.21 18.50
C MET A 259 6.45 49.58 17.83
N VAL A 260 5.47 49.82 16.97
CA VAL A 260 5.12 51.13 16.41
C VAL A 260 3.72 51.50 16.89
N THR A 261 3.60 52.63 17.57
CA THR A 261 2.36 53.09 18.23
C THR A 261 1.82 54.40 17.67
N ASP A 262 2.45 54.94 16.62
CA ASP A 262 2.09 56.24 16.05
C ASP A 262 1.13 56.04 14.87
N ASP A 263 -0.17 56.30 15.06
CA ASP A 263 -1.23 56.16 14.04
C ASP A 263 -0.93 56.88 12.72
N ASN A 264 -0.13 57.96 12.76
CA ASN A 264 0.27 58.72 11.58
C ASN A 264 1.48 58.11 10.84
N LEU A 265 2.17 57.10 11.40
CA LEU A 265 3.22 56.34 10.72
C LEU A 265 2.70 55.06 10.05
N LEU A 266 1.80 54.33 10.72
CA LEU A 266 1.30 53.02 10.28
C LEU A 266 0.89 52.96 8.79
N PRO A 267 0.23 53.99 8.20
CA PRO A 267 -0.18 53.96 6.79
C PRO A 267 0.96 53.98 5.77
N PHE A 268 2.19 54.34 6.18
CA PHE A 268 3.38 54.50 5.33
C PHE A 268 4.41 53.37 5.51
N LEU A 269 4.22 52.51 6.51
CA LEU A 269 5.15 51.42 6.83
C LEU A 269 4.73 50.11 6.14
N SER A 270 5.73 49.37 5.66
CA SER A 270 5.56 48.06 5.03
C SER A 270 6.81 47.20 5.19
N ALA A 271 6.69 45.88 5.05
CA ALA A 271 7.84 44.96 5.14
C ALA A 271 8.99 45.35 4.17
N ALA A 272 8.64 45.85 2.98
CA ALA A 272 9.62 46.29 1.97
C ALA A 272 10.42 47.53 2.38
N ALA A 273 9.89 48.38 3.27
CA ALA A 273 10.61 49.56 3.77
C ALA A 273 11.75 49.19 4.75
N PHE A 274 11.60 48.09 5.49
CA PHE A 274 12.58 47.65 6.49
C PHE A 274 13.67 46.71 5.92
N GLN A 275 13.35 45.94 4.88
CA GLN A 275 14.29 45.03 4.20
C GLN A 275 15.63 45.67 3.77
N PRO A 276 15.70 46.87 3.15
CA PRO A 276 16.99 47.48 2.76
C PRO A 276 17.77 48.10 3.93
N LEU A 277 17.18 48.18 5.12
CA LEU A 277 17.81 48.72 6.34
C LEU A 277 18.51 47.64 7.18
N CYS A 278 18.21 46.36 6.92
CA CYS A 278 18.66 45.23 7.73
C CYS A 278 19.71 44.39 7.00
N ASN A 279 20.52 43.66 7.75
CA ASN A 279 21.50 42.73 7.20
C ASN A 279 20.84 41.56 6.46
N LYS A 280 21.49 41.04 5.41
CA LYS A 280 20.94 39.98 4.54
C LYS A 280 20.61 38.65 5.25
N ASP A 281 21.25 38.41 6.39
CA ASP A 281 21.06 37.21 7.22
C ASP A 281 19.99 37.41 8.33
N THR A 282 19.30 38.56 8.33
CA THR A 282 18.19 38.88 9.24
C THR A 282 16.87 38.85 8.47
N ASN A 283 15.95 38.00 8.92
CA ASN A 283 14.58 37.99 8.46
C ASN A 283 13.77 39.09 9.17
N VAL A 284 12.90 39.77 8.42
CA VAL A 284 12.11 40.91 8.89
C VAL A 284 10.64 40.67 8.53
N SER A 285 9.78 40.54 9.53
CA SER A 285 8.33 40.54 9.35
C SER A 285 7.70 41.78 9.98
N TYR A 286 6.58 42.20 9.39
CA TYR A 286 5.81 43.38 9.78
C TYR A 286 4.34 42.98 9.93
N TYR A 287 3.78 43.21 11.11
CA TYR A 287 2.40 42.85 11.46
C TYR A 287 1.61 44.12 11.82
N PRO A 288 0.85 44.69 10.87
CA PRO A 288 -0.03 45.82 11.16
C PRO A 288 -1.32 45.34 11.82
N HIS A 289 -1.59 45.81 13.05
CA HIS A 289 -2.81 45.51 13.79
C HIS A 289 -3.76 46.71 13.69
N ALA A 290 -4.44 46.81 12.54
CA ALA A 290 -5.32 47.93 12.20
C ALA A 290 -6.41 48.19 13.27
N ASP A 291 -6.91 47.12 13.90
CA ASP A 291 -7.97 47.20 14.93
C ASP A 291 -7.48 47.69 16.30
N LEU A 292 -6.15 47.81 16.51
CA LEU A 292 -5.52 48.21 17.79
C LEU A 292 -4.67 49.49 17.71
N GLY A 293 -4.54 50.13 16.53
CA GLY A 293 -3.73 51.35 16.39
C GLY A 293 -2.23 51.12 16.57
N ASN A 294 -1.72 49.92 16.29
CA ASN A 294 -0.30 49.61 16.42
C ASN A 294 0.20 48.62 15.35
N ALA A 295 1.52 48.47 15.26
CA ALA A 295 2.15 47.45 14.44
C ALA A 295 3.44 46.91 15.07
N GLU A 296 3.76 45.65 14.78
CA GLU A 296 4.97 44.98 15.24
C GLU A 296 5.96 44.79 14.09
N VAL A 297 7.21 45.24 14.25
CA VAL A 297 8.34 44.85 13.39
C VAL A 297 9.15 43.80 14.12
N VAL A 298 9.15 42.56 13.63
CA VAL A 298 9.86 41.43 14.25
C VAL A 298 11.12 41.12 13.45
N LEU A 299 12.27 41.23 14.10
CA LEU A 299 13.60 40.98 13.53
C LEU A 299 14.14 39.65 14.04
N GLN A 300 14.42 38.70 13.14
CA GLN A 300 14.88 37.35 13.49
C GLN A 300 16.16 36.98 12.73
N GLY A 301 17.23 36.61 13.43
CA GLY A 301 18.51 36.32 12.78
C GLY A 301 19.66 36.17 13.77
N LEU A 302 20.89 36.35 13.30
CA LEU A 302 22.10 36.36 14.14
C LEU A 302 22.01 37.47 15.20
N ARG A 303 22.23 37.13 16.48
CA ARG A 303 22.03 38.03 17.63
C ARG A 303 22.74 39.39 17.51
N GLU A 304 23.93 39.42 16.91
CA GLU A 304 24.70 40.66 16.70
C GLU A 304 24.10 41.52 15.56
N ASN A 305 23.70 40.90 14.45
CA ASN A 305 23.01 41.59 13.35
C ASN A 305 21.67 42.16 13.83
N VAL A 306 20.85 41.36 14.50
CA VAL A 306 19.50 41.75 14.96
C VAL A 306 19.55 42.97 15.91
N LYS A 307 20.55 43.07 16.80
CA LYS A 307 20.70 44.28 17.65
C LYS A 307 21.19 45.51 16.86
N GLN A 308 21.93 45.36 15.76
CA GLN A 308 22.27 46.47 14.86
C GLN A 308 21.07 46.89 13.99
N ASP A 309 20.37 45.92 13.41
CA ASP A 309 19.20 46.10 12.57
C ASP A 309 18.07 46.78 13.36
N LYS A 310 17.86 46.42 14.63
CA LYS A 310 16.94 47.13 15.55
C LYS A 310 17.26 48.62 15.65
N ALA A 311 18.53 48.97 15.86
CA ALA A 311 18.95 50.36 15.97
C ALA A 311 18.77 51.13 14.64
N ALA A 312 18.97 50.46 13.50
CA ALA A 312 18.68 51.04 12.18
C ALA A 312 17.17 51.28 11.97
N VAL A 313 16.32 50.30 12.30
CA VAL A 313 14.84 50.41 12.22
C VAL A 313 14.31 51.50 13.15
N GLN A 314 14.75 51.56 14.42
CA GLN A 314 14.34 52.60 15.36
C GLN A 314 14.77 54.01 14.89
N LYS A 315 15.99 54.15 14.34
CA LYS A 315 16.46 55.42 13.77
C LYS A 315 15.67 55.85 12.52
N PHE A 316 15.25 54.89 11.69
CA PHE A 316 14.42 55.13 10.52
C PHE A 316 13.00 55.57 10.91
N LEU A 317 12.36 54.88 11.87
CA LEU A 317 11.05 55.26 12.41
C LEU A 317 11.07 56.66 13.01
N ALA A 318 12.09 57.00 13.81
CA ALA A 318 12.28 58.34 14.37
C ALA A 318 12.53 59.43 13.31
N GLY A 319 13.11 59.07 12.16
CA GLY A 319 13.23 59.97 11.00
C GLY A 319 11.88 60.24 10.35
N LEU A 320 11.12 59.19 10.02
CA LEU A 320 9.78 59.31 9.44
C LEU A 320 8.82 60.09 10.36
N ALA A 321 8.93 59.93 11.67
CA ALA A 321 8.16 60.69 12.67
C ALA A 321 8.46 62.20 12.67
N ALA A 322 9.65 62.61 12.23
CA ALA A 322 10.02 64.02 12.08
C ALA A 322 9.64 64.60 10.71
N ASP A 323 9.61 63.76 9.66
CA ASP A 323 9.29 64.18 8.29
C ASP A 323 7.78 64.26 8.01
N ILE A 324 6.96 63.48 8.71
CA ILE A 324 5.50 63.40 8.51
C ILE A 324 4.76 64.49 9.29
N THR A 325 3.85 65.17 8.59
CA THR A 325 3.04 66.30 9.08
C THR A 325 1.56 66.07 8.78
N GLU A 326 0.67 66.70 9.56
CA GLU A 326 -0.78 66.69 9.34
C GLU A 326 -1.27 68.11 9.04
N GLN A 327 -1.99 68.30 7.93
CA GLN A 327 -2.62 69.57 7.56
C GLN A 327 -4.12 69.37 7.36
N LYS A 328 -4.93 70.07 8.16
CA LYS A 328 -6.40 70.06 8.05
C LYS A 328 -6.88 71.15 7.09
N VAL A 329 -7.66 70.76 6.09
CA VAL A 329 -8.11 71.62 4.99
C VAL A 329 -9.62 71.62 4.91
N LYS A 330 -10.22 72.81 4.85
CA LYS A 330 -11.67 72.96 4.66
C LYS A 330 -12.08 72.64 3.21
N ILE A 331 -12.93 71.63 3.04
CA ILE A 331 -13.47 71.10 1.78
C ILE A 331 -14.95 70.75 2.00
N PRO A 332 -15.91 71.34 1.26
CA PRO A 332 -17.32 71.03 1.43
C PRO A 332 -17.66 69.57 1.14
N ALA A 333 -18.50 68.95 1.97
CA ALA A 333 -18.83 67.51 1.96
C ALA A 333 -19.09 66.93 0.56
N LYS A 334 -19.83 67.66 -0.31
CA LYS A 334 -20.13 67.28 -1.70
C LYS A 334 -18.90 66.97 -2.56
N PHE A 335 -17.75 67.58 -2.28
CA PHE A 335 -16.50 67.34 -2.99
C PHE A 335 -15.56 66.35 -2.28
N GLN A 336 -15.85 65.98 -1.02
CA GLN A 336 -15.02 65.03 -0.27
C GLN A 336 -15.11 63.63 -0.89
N THR A 337 -16.31 63.16 -1.27
CA THR A 337 -16.56 61.84 -1.90
C THR A 337 -15.92 61.67 -3.28
N VAL A 338 -15.44 62.75 -3.88
CA VAL A 338 -14.74 62.79 -5.18
C VAL A 338 -13.21 62.74 -5.02
N ILE A 339 -12.68 63.06 -3.84
CA ILE A 339 -11.24 63.04 -3.60
C ILE A 339 -10.80 61.57 -3.50
N ASP A 340 -10.05 61.12 -4.51
CA ASP A 340 -9.47 59.78 -4.49
C ASP A 340 -8.27 59.73 -3.53
N ALA A 341 -8.53 59.25 -2.32
CA ALA A 341 -7.51 59.06 -1.30
C ALA A 341 -6.49 57.96 -1.68
N SER A 342 -6.82 57.05 -2.61
CA SER A 342 -5.88 56.05 -3.09
C SER A 342 -4.91 56.63 -4.11
N GLU A 343 -5.39 57.40 -5.09
CA GLU A 343 -4.50 58.11 -6.02
C GLU A 343 -3.55 59.09 -5.31
N LEU A 344 -4.02 59.78 -4.26
CA LEU A 344 -3.20 60.70 -3.49
C LEU A 344 -2.15 59.97 -2.64
N LYS A 345 -2.48 58.79 -2.11
CA LYS A 345 -1.51 57.92 -1.44
C LYS A 345 -0.45 57.42 -2.41
N ASP A 346 -0.85 56.94 -3.58
CA ASP A 346 0.07 56.33 -4.55
C ASP A 346 0.96 57.37 -5.27
N LYS A 347 0.41 58.54 -5.63
CA LYS A 347 1.13 59.58 -6.39
C LYS A 347 1.99 60.50 -5.52
N TYR A 348 1.59 60.72 -4.26
CA TYR A 348 2.24 61.70 -3.38
C TYR A 348 2.71 61.12 -2.04
N SER A 349 2.39 59.86 -1.69
CA SER A 349 2.59 59.34 -0.33
C SER A 349 1.95 60.23 0.75
N VAL A 350 0.69 60.63 0.50
CA VAL A 350 -0.14 61.42 1.41
C VAL A 350 -1.45 60.68 1.67
N VAL A 351 -1.76 60.43 2.93
CA VAL A 351 -2.99 59.76 3.36
C VAL A 351 -4.02 60.79 3.77
N VAL A 352 -5.22 60.65 3.22
CA VAL A 352 -6.36 61.54 3.49
C VAL A 352 -7.29 60.85 4.49
N LYS A 353 -7.48 61.44 5.68
CA LYS A 353 -8.55 61.03 6.60
C LYS A 353 -9.70 62.02 6.48
N PHE A 354 -10.85 61.52 6.04
CA PHE A 354 -12.12 62.25 5.99
C PHE A 354 -12.74 62.32 7.40
N PRO A 355 -13.56 63.35 7.71
CA PRO A 355 -14.30 63.40 8.96
C PRO A 355 -15.39 62.31 9.01
N THR A 356 -15.68 61.82 10.22
CA THR A 356 -16.75 60.86 10.48
C THR A 356 -18.09 61.56 10.78
N ASP A 357 -18.04 62.75 11.39
CA ASP A 357 -19.23 63.50 11.78
C ASP A 357 -19.96 64.10 10.56
N ALA A 358 -21.26 63.78 10.46
CA ALA A 358 -22.13 64.19 9.35
C ALA A 358 -22.25 65.72 9.22
N GLY A 359 -21.44 66.31 8.35
CA GLY A 359 -21.44 67.74 8.04
C GLY A 359 -20.16 68.50 8.40
N ASP A 360 -19.12 67.86 8.95
CA ASP A 360 -17.82 68.51 9.07
C ASP A 360 -17.17 68.70 7.68
N GLU A 361 -16.54 69.85 7.50
CA GLU A 361 -15.87 70.26 6.28
C GLU A 361 -14.34 70.14 6.39
N PHE A 362 -13.77 69.69 7.52
CA PHE A 362 -12.30 69.57 7.69
C PHE A 362 -11.75 68.18 7.34
N VAL A 363 -11.13 68.07 6.15
CA VAL A 363 -10.40 66.88 5.71
C VAL A 363 -8.93 66.99 6.12
N SER A 364 -8.35 65.94 6.70
CA SER A 364 -6.94 65.93 7.12
C SER A 364 -6.05 65.21 6.11
N PHE A 365 -4.93 65.84 5.76
CA PHE A 365 -3.91 65.31 4.86
C PHE A 365 -2.64 65.05 5.67
N VAL A 366 -2.24 63.78 5.79
CA VAL A 366 -1.07 63.33 6.55
C VAL A 366 0.01 62.86 5.58
N GLY A 367 1.26 63.30 5.76
CA GLY A 367 2.40 62.88 4.94
C GLY A 367 3.58 63.86 5.01
N GLN A 368 4.59 63.68 4.16
CA GLN A 368 5.75 64.58 4.10
C GLN A 368 5.33 66.01 3.73
N ASP A 369 5.81 67.04 4.45
CA ASP A 369 5.34 68.43 4.32
C ASP A 369 5.36 69.01 2.88
N ALA A 370 6.37 68.65 2.08
CA ALA A 370 6.45 69.01 0.67
C ALA A 370 5.29 68.38 -0.12
N ASN A 371 5.15 67.06 -0.01
CA ASN A 371 4.15 66.29 -0.75
C ASN A 371 2.72 66.59 -0.29
N VAL A 372 2.50 66.92 0.98
CA VAL A 372 1.18 67.32 1.50
C VAL A 372 0.67 68.58 0.80
N LYS A 373 1.53 69.56 0.56
CA LYS A 373 1.16 70.80 -0.15
C LYS A 373 0.77 70.52 -1.61
N ASP A 374 1.54 69.67 -2.30
CA ASP A 374 1.25 69.27 -3.68
C ASP A 374 0.03 68.35 -3.78
N ALA A 375 -0.19 67.45 -2.81
CA ALA A 375 -1.38 66.60 -2.73
C ALA A 375 -2.65 67.42 -2.45
N ILE A 376 -2.59 68.46 -1.61
CA ILE A 376 -3.70 69.40 -1.39
C ILE A 376 -3.98 70.20 -2.69
N ALA A 377 -2.95 70.59 -3.43
CA ALA A 377 -3.12 71.24 -4.73
C ALA A 377 -3.73 70.29 -5.77
N ALA A 378 -3.28 69.03 -5.82
CA ALA A 378 -3.78 67.98 -6.69
C ALA A 378 -5.23 67.60 -6.37
N ALA A 379 -5.59 67.45 -5.09
CA ALA A 379 -6.96 67.22 -4.64
C ALA A 379 -7.90 68.35 -5.10
N ARG A 380 -7.47 69.60 -4.92
CA ARG A 380 -8.20 70.82 -5.36
C ARG A 380 -8.22 71.02 -6.88
N ALA A 381 -7.34 70.38 -7.63
CA ALA A 381 -7.36 70.36 -9.09
C ALA A 381 -8.30 69.24 -9.59
N SER A 382 -8.16 68.03 -9.04
CA SER A 382 -9.03 66.90 -9.33
C SER A 382 -10.49 67.24 -9.06
N SER A 383 -10.83 67.79 -7.89
CA SER A 383 -12.22 68.15 -7.54
C SER A 383 -12.83 69.29 -8.38
N LYS A 384 -12.08 69.94 -9.28
CA LYS A 384 -12.61 70.86 -10.32
C LYS A 384 -12.91 70.16 -11.65
N ASN A 385 -12.27 69.01 -11.90
CA ASN A 385 -12.42 68.21 -13.11
C ASN A 385 -13.64 67.27 -13.02
N TYR A 386 -14.36 67.28 -11.89
CA TYR A 386 -15.61 66.55 -11.69
C TYR A 386 -16.76 67.52 -11.48
N SER A 387 -17.91 67.18 -12.06
CA SER A 387 -19.19 67.78 -11.72
C SER A 387 -19.90 66.87 -10.72
N VAL A 388 -20.42 67.47 -9.64
CA VAL A 388 -21.14 66.77 -8.58
C VAL A 388 -22.58 67.25 -8.54
N ASP A 389 -23.50 66.30 -8.53
CA ASP A 389 -24.93 66.52 -8.55
C ASP A 389 -25.59 65.78 -7.38
N SER A 390 -26.48 66.47 -6.66
CA SER A 390 -27.14 65.94 -5.46
C SER A 390 -28.58 65.58 -5.80
N LEU A 391 -28.94 64.31 -5.67
CA LEU A 391 -30.30 63.83 -5.89
C LEU A 391 -30.98 63.57 -4.55
N ASP A 392 -31.86 64.48 -4.15
CA ASP A 392 -32.74 64.33 -2.99
C ASP A 392 -33.89 63.38 -3.36
N ILE A 393 -33.79 62.13 -2.91
CA ILE A 393 -34.74 61.06 -3.25
C ILE A 393 -36.05 61.12 -2.46
N SER A 394 -36.12 61.92 -1.38
CA SER A 394 -37.37 62.09 -0.60
C SER A 394 -38.52 62.66 -1.44
N ARG A 395 -38.18 63.44 -2.47
CA ARG A 395 -39.12 64.16 -3.33
C ARG A 395 -39.94 63.26 -4.26
N ALA A 396 -39.50 62.03 -4.50
CA ALA A 396 -40.20 61.08 -5.37
C ALA A 396 -41.62 60.77 -4.86
N HIS A 397 -41.75 60.53 -3.56
CA HIS A 397 -42.99 60.09 -2.91
C HIS A 397 -43.47 61.12 -1.90
N SER A 398 -43.82 62.32 -2.39
CA SER A 398 -44.42 63.42 -1.61
C SER A 398 -43.60 63.88 -0.38
N ASN A 399 -42.28 63.92 -0.50
CA ASN A 399 -41.33 64.27 0.59
C ASN A 399 -41.37 63.28 1.77
N ASN A 400 -41.75 62.02 1.56
CA ASN A 400 -41.68 60.98 2.58
C ASN A 400 -40.22 60.57 2.86
N VAL A 401 -39.60 61.25 3.83
CA VAL A 401 -38.21 60.99 4.23
C VAL A 401 -38.01 59.58 4.79
N GLN A 402 -38.97 59.03 5.53
CA GLN A 402 -38.88 57.68 6.11
C GLN A 402 -38.81 56.61 5.01
N HIS A 403 -39.66 56.71 3.99
CA HIS A 403 -39.57 55.86 2.80
C HIS A 403 -38.24 56.01 2.06
N ALA A 404 -37.72 57.23 1.95
CA ALA A 404 -36.42 57.47 1.33
C ALA A 404 -35.24 56.89 2.14
N VAL A 405 -35.32 56.89 3.48
CA VAL A 405 -34.36 56.19 4.35
C VAL A 405 -34.45 54.68 4.12
N HIS A 406 -35.65 54.10 4.08
CA HIS A 406 -35.85 52.67 3.78
C HIS A 406 -35.26 52.28 2.41
N VAL A 407 -35.51 53.06 1.36
CA VAL A 407 -34.95 52.83 0.01
C VAL A 407 -33.43 52.98 -0.01
N ALA A 408 -32.85 53.94 0.72
CA ALA A 408 -31.40 54.10 0.83
C ALA A 408 -30.73 52.95 1.60
N LEU A 409 -31.34 52.47 2.70
CA LEU A 409 -30.88 51.29 3.44
C LEU A 409 -30.97 50.01 2.60
N TYR A 410 -32.05 49.87 1.81
CA TYR A 410 -32.19 48.79 0.83
C TYR A 410 -31.08 48.83 -0.23
N PHE A 411 -30.79 49.98 -0.85
CA PHE A 411 -29.69 50.11 -1.80
C PHE A 411 -28.30 49.90 -1.17
N ASN A 412 -28.13 50.27 0.10
CA ASN A 412 -26.89 50.02 0.85
C ASN A 412 -26.64 48.52 1.11
N LYS A 413 -27.67 47.74 1.50
CA LYS A 413 -27.54 46.27 1.63
C LYS A 413 -27.45 45.58 0.26
N TYR A 414 -28.30 45.96 -0.70
CA TYR A 414 -28.43 45.32 -2.01
C TYR A 414 -27.84 46.19 -3.14
N GLN A 415 -26.56 46.53 -3.02
CA GLN A 415 -25.82 47.33 -4.02
C GLN A 415 -25.91 46.77 -5.46
N ALA A 416 -26.23 45.47 -5.61
CA ALA A 416 -26.52 44.83 -6.88
C ALA A 416 -27.61 45.55 -7.71
N VAL A 417 -28.58 46.21 -7.06
CA VAL A 417 -29.67 46.95 -7.71
C VAL A 417 -29.15 48.13 -8.55
N LEU A 418 -28.03 48.74 -8.16
CA LEU A 418 -27.44 49.89 -8.85
C LEU A 418 -26.34 49.51 -9.85
N LYS A 419 -25.91 48.23 -9.89
CA LYS A 419 -24.87 47.76 -10.82
C LYS A 419 -25.23 47.93 -12.30
N PRO A 420 -26.48 47.68 -12.77
CA PRO A 420 -26.82 47.87 -14.19
C PRO A 420 -26.62 49.32 -14.66
N ILE A 421 -26.78 50.31 -13.77
CA ILE A 421 -26.53 51.72 -14.06
C ILE A 421 -25.01 51.99 -14.17
N GLN A 422 -24.23 51.43 -13.25
CA GLN A 422 -22.77 51.58 -13.23
C GLN A 422 -22.09 50.85 -14.41
N GLU A 423 -22.67 49.74 -14.88
CA GLU A 423 -22.20 49.00 -16.05
C GLU A 423 -22.53 49.74 -17.37
N GLN A 424 -23.67 50.45 -17.43
CA GLN A 424 -24.05 51.28 -18.58
C GLN A 424 -23.31 52.62 -18.62
N PHE A 425 -23.05 53.23 -17.47
CA PHE A 425 -22.39 54.53 -17.32
C PHE A 425 -21.12 54.45 -16.46
N PRO A 426 -20.06 53.73 -16.89
CA PRO A 426 -18.86 53.47 -16.09
C PRO A 426 -18.02 54.73 -15.78
N ALA A 427 -18.32 55.87 -16.41
CA ALA A 427 -17.72 57.17 -16.08
C ALA A 427 -18.39 57.86 -14.87
N VAL A 428 -19.56 57.38 -14.42
CA VAL A 428 -20.38 58.02 -13.38
C VAL A 428 -20.32 57.23 -12.06
N LYS A 429 -19.71 57.84 -11.04
CA LYS A 429 -19.70 57.31 -9.67
C LYS A 429 -20.98 57.72 -8.94
N ILE A 430 -21.72 56.73 -8.45
CA ILE A 430 -22.88 56.90 -7.57
C ILE A 430 -22.43 56.62 -6.13
N THR A 431 -22.70 57.54 -5.21
CA THR A 431 -22.37 57.41 -3.79
C THR A 431 -23.64 57.55 -2.95
N LEU A 432 -23.94 56.53 -2.15
CA LEU A 432 -25.06 56.50 -1.21
C LEU A 432 -24.65 57.15 0.12
N PRO A 433 -25.60 57.71 0.90
CA PRO A 433 -25.35 58.15 2.27
C PRO A 433 -25.00 56.97 3.18
N SER A 434 -24.25 57.23 4.25
CA SER A 434 -23.81 56.19 5.19
C SER A 434 -24.98 55.65 6.03
N VAL A 435 -24.80 54.47 6.64
CA VAL A 435 -25.81 53.92 7.55
C VAL A 435 -25.95 54.80 8.81
N GLU A 436 -24.85 55.34 9.31
CA GLU A 436 -24.83 56.25 10.48
C GLU A 436 -25.55 57.58 10.16
N GLU A 437 -25.35 58.14 8.96
CA GLU A 437 -26.12 59.30 8.48
C GLU A 437 -27.62 59.01 8.41
N LEU A 438 -28.00 57.83 7.88
CA LEU A 438 -29.39 57.39 7.73
C LEU A 438 -30.08 57.06 9.06
N GLY A 439 -29.33 56.77 10.12
CA GLY A 439 -29.83 56.53 11.47
C GLY A 439 -30.12 57.79 12.29
N THR A 440 -29.81 58.98 11.77
CA THR A 440 -29.97 60.23 12.51
C THR A 440 -31.44 60.65 12.62
N GLU A 441 -31.94 60.82 13.86
CA GLU A 441 -33.30 61.30 14.10
C GLU A 441 -33.53 62.70 13.50
N GLY A 442 -34.64 62.88 12.78
CA GLY A 442 -35.05 64.20 12.26
C GLY A 442 -34.42 64.63 10.94
N LEU A 443 -33.83 63.72 10.16
CA LEU A 443 -33.37 63.98 8.78
C LEU A 443 -34.40 64.77 7.95
N ALA A 444 -33.94 65.81 7.25
CA ALA A 444 -34.80 66.67 6.43
C ALA A 444 -34.84 66.29 4.94
N ALA A 445 -33.84 65.55 4.45
CA ALA A 445 -33.71 65.08 3.07
C ALA A 445 -32.71 63.91 3.00
N VAL A 446 -32.89 62.99 2.06
CA VAL A 446 -31.95 61.88 1.80
C VAL A 446 -31.32 62.11 0.44
N ASN A 447 -29.99 62.33 0.40
CA ASN A 447 -29.27 62.72 -0.80
C ASN A 447 -28.38 61.59 -1.31
N ILE A 448 -28.60 61.16 -2.56
CA ILE A 448 -27.64 60.36 -3.32
C ILE A 448 -26.72 61.32 -4.08
N ILE A 449 -25.41 61.12 -3.98
CA ILE A 449 -24.41 61.95 -4.66
C ILE A 449 -23.99 61.26 -5.96
N ILE A 450 -24.18 61.95 -7.08
CA ILE A 450 -23.79 61.48 -8.42
C ILE A 450 -22.63 62.35 -8.89
N SER A 451 -21.51 61.75 -9.29
CA SER A 451 -20.31 62.48 -9.74
C SER A 451 -19.67 61.83 -10.95
N ALA A 452 -19.37 62.63 -11.98
CA ALA A 452 -18.61 62.24 -13.16
C ALA A 452 -17.70 63.40 -13.59
N LYS A 453 -16.83 63.19 -14.58
CA LYS A 453 -15.92 64.26 -15.04
C LYS A 453 -16.70 65.40 -15.68
N SER A 454 -16.09 66.58 -15.76
CA SER A 454 -16.68 67.79 -16.35
C SER A 454 -16.91 67.69 -17.87
N GLU A 455 -16.47 66.59 -18.50
CA GLU A 455 -16.77 66.21 -19.90
C GLU A 455 -18.08 65.40 -19.97
N ASP A 456 -18.34 64.55 -18.97
CA ASP A 456 -19.42 63.54 -18.94
C ASP A 456 -20.73 64.05 -18.30
N VAL A 457 -20.94 65.37 -18.29
CA VAL A 457 -22.09 66.05 -17.63
C VAL A 457 -23.45 65.65 -18.26
N ALA A 458 -23.43 65.07 -19.46
CA ALA A 458 -24.60 64.46 -20.08
C ALA A 458 -25.05 63.19 -19.34
N ASP A 459 -24.10 62.34 -18.95
CA ASP A 459 -24.37 61.01 -18.40
C ASP A 459 -24.85 61.10 -16.95
N ILE A 460 -24.39 62.09 -16.18
CA ILE A 460 -24.99 62.42 -14.87
C ILE A 460 -26.51 62.68 -15.02
N LYS A 461 -26.96 63.31 -16.11
CA LYS A 461 -28.39 63.58 -16.35
C LYS A 461 -29.15 62.34 -16.83
N SER A 462 -28.48 61.34 -17.39
CA SER A 462 -29.04 60.02 -17.73
C SER A 462 -29.18 59.18 -16.46
N VAL A 463 -28.08 58.98 -15.73
CA VAL A 463 -28.02 58.29 -14.43
C VAL A 463 -28.99 58.89 -13.42
N ARG A 464 -29.13 60.22 -13.37
CA ARG A 464 -30.14 60.87 -12.51
C ARG A 464 -31.57 60.46 -12.86
N LYS A 465 -31.92 60.33 -14.15
CA LYS A 465 -33.27 59.88 -14.57
C LYS A 465 -33.50 58.42 -14.23
N GLU A 466 -32.48 57.59 -14.32
CA GLU A 466 -32.56 56.16 -13.99
C GLU A 466 -32.64 55.93 -12.49
N ILE A 467 -31.85 56.61 -11.66
CA ILE A 467 -32.03 56.55 -10.20
C ILE A 467 -33.42 57.08 -9.82
N ILE A 468 -33.93 58.13 -10.47
CA ILE A 468 -35.31 58.59 -10.29
C ILE A 468 -36.33 57.51 -10.74
N SER A 469 -36.12 56.77 -11.84
CA SER A 469 -37.07 55.72 -12.23
C SER A 469 -37.04 54.53 -11.27
N TYR A 470 -35.86 54.07 -10.81
CA TYR A 470 -35.76 53.03 -9.78
C TYR A 470 -36.42 53.46 -8.45
N VAL A 471 -36.19 54.70 -7.99
CA VAL A 471 -36.83 55.22 -6.77
C VAL A 471 -38.34 55.42 -6.96
N ASN A 472 -38.82 55.86 -8.13
CA ASN A 472 -40.25 55.96 -8.41
C ASN A 472 -40.92 54.57 -8.51
N ASN A 473 -40.19 53.56 -9.01
CA ASN A 473 -40.68 52.18 -9.13
C ASN A 473 -40.83 51.50 -7.75
N ILE A 474 -40.05 51.90 -6.74
CA ILE A 474 -40.19 51.47 -5.34
C ILE A 474 -41.05 52.52 -4.61
N THR A 475 -42.36 52.33 -4.67
CA THR A 475 -43.38 53.11 -3.97
C THR A 475 -43.48 52.70 -2.50
N PRO A 476 -44.12 53.49 -1.62
CA PRO A 476 -44.37 53.09 -0.23
C PRO A 476 -45.19 51.80 -0.05
N ALA A 477 -45.94 51.36 -1.08
CA ALA A 477 -46.67 50.09 -1.06
C ALA A 477 -45.76 48.87 -1.33
N ASP A 478 -44.55 49.08 -1.86
CA ASP A 478 -43.56 48.02 -2.11
C ASP A 478 -42.69 47.73 -0.87
N THR A 479 -42.94 48.41 0.26
CA THR A 479 -42.17 48.31 1.50
C THR A 479 -43.07 48.08 2.72
N LEU A 480 -42.71 47.13 3.58
CA LEU A 480 -43.39 46.86 4.84
C LEU A 480 -42.40 46.88 6.00
N LEU A 481 -42.72 47.60 7.09
CA LEU A 481 -41.88 47.63 8.29
C LEU A 481 -42.50 46.73 9.38
N VAL A 482 -41.80 45.66 9.74
CA VAL A 482 -42.16 44.74 10.82
C VAL A 482 -41.45 45.18 12.09
N THR A 483 -42.20 45.44 13.16
CA THR A 483 -41.67 46.00 14.43
C THR A 483 -42.18 45.26 15.67
N ASP A 484 -42.90 44.15 15.48
CA ASP A 484 -43.60 43.43 16.55
C ASP A 484 -42.84 42.20 17.07
N LEU A 485 -41.56 42.05 16.68
CA LEU A 485 -40.70 40.91 17.03
C LEU A 485 -39.43 41.39 17.74
N ASP A 486 -39.21 40.96 18.98
CA ASP A 486 -38.07 41.33 19.84
C ASP A 486 -36.77 40.78 19.22
N TYR A 487 -35.93 41.68 18.71
CA TYR A 487 -34.73 41.33 17.94
C TYR A 487 -33.68 40.68 18.84
N GLU A 488 -33.52 41.11 20.10
CA GLU A 488 -32.59 40.47 21.05
C GLU A 488 -32.93 38.99 21.28
N LEU A 489 -34.22 38.63 21.23
CA LEU A 489 -34.68 37.25 21.39
C LEU A 489 -34.57 36.42 20.10
N PHE A 490 -34.92 37.01 18.94
CA PHE A 490 -35.22 36.25 17.72
C PHE A 490 -34.38 36.61 16.48
N HIS A 491 -33.38 37.50 16.55
CA HIS A 491 -32.61 37.97 15.39
C HIS A 491 -32.16 36.85 14.43
N GLY A 492 -31.64 35.74 14.96
CA GLY A 492 -31.20 34.58 14.16
C GLY A 492 -32.34 33.76 13.56
N GLU A 493 -33.46 33.58 14.27
CA GLU A 493 -34.63 32.87 13.76
C GLU A 493 -35.36 33.68 12.68
N ILE A 494 -35.49 35.00 12.87
CA ILE A 494 -36.03 35.94 11.88
C ILE A 494 -35.19 35.88 10.59
N LYS A 495 -33.86 35.92 10.72
CA LYS A 495 -32.93 35.85 9.59
C LYS A 495 -33.07 34.52 8.84
N HIS A 496 -33.17 33.40 9.55
CA HIS A 496 -33.39 32.09 8.95
C HIS A 496 -34.75 31.98 8.23
N ALA A 497 -35.81 32.59 8.76
CA ALA A 497 -37.12 32.59 8.10
C ALA A 497 -37.09 33.39 6.79
N LEU A 498 -36.56 34.62 6.82
CA LEU A 498 -36.60 35.54 5.67
C LEU A 498 -35.60 35.22 4.56
N LEU A 499 -34.50 34.51 4.86
CA LEU A 499 -33.55 34.04 3.85
C LEU A 499 -34.19 33.12 2.78
N ALA A 500 -35.24 32.38 3.13
CA ALA A 500 -35.95 31.51 2.17
C ALA A 500 -36.78 32.30 1.13
N SER A 501 -37.17 33.54 1.47
CA SER A 501 -37.99 34.43 0.63
C SER A 501 -37.19 35.56 -0.04
N GLU A 502 -35.88 35.66 0.19
CA GLU A 502 -35.04 36.82 -0.19
C GLU A 502 -35.05 37.14 -1.70
N ALA A 503 -35.34 36.16 -2.56
CA ALA A 503 -35.45 36.32 -4.01
C ALA A 503 -36.81 36.87 -4.52
N GLN A 504 -37.77 37.08 -3.62
CA GLN A 504 -39.10 37.68 -3.90
C GLN A 504 -39.33 38.91 -3.04
N VAL A 505 -38.97 38.83 -1.75
CA VAL A 505 -39.02 39.93 -0.79
C VAL A 505 -37.67 40.02 -0.10
N ALA A 506 -36.92 41.06 -0.45
CA ALA A 506 -35.66 41.40 0.20
C ALA A 506 -35.92 41.96 1.62
N PHE A 507 -34.94 41.85 2.51
CA PHE A 507 -35.10 42.29 3.90
C PHE A 507 -33.87 42.99 4.48
N VAL A 508 -34.07 43.94 5.38
CA VAL A 508 -33.01 44.60 6.17
C VAL A 508 -33.41 44.55 7.64
N GLN A 509 -32.64 43.83 8.46
CA GLN A 509 -32.81 43.83 9.91
C GLN A 509 -32.13 45.10 10.45
N LEU A 510 -32.88 46.05 10.99
CA LEU A 510 -32.31 47.31 11.47
C LEU A 510 -31.53 47.12 12.79
N GLY A 511 -31.83 46.08 13.57
CA GLY A 511 -31.03 45.66 14.72
C GLY A 511 -29.61 45.17 14.37
N ASP A 512 -29.32 44.78 13.11
CA ASP A 512 -27.93 44.54 12.65
C ASP A 512 -27.15 45.86 12.48
N LEU A 513 -27.83 47.02 12.48
CA LEU A 513 -27.30 48.34 12.10
C LEU A 513 -27.37 49.37 13.26
N TYR A 514 -28.42 49.31 14.09
CA TYR A 514 -28.68 50.23 15.18
C TYR A 514 -29.04 49.45 16.46
N ASN A 515 -28.26 49.67 17.52
CA ASN A 515 -28.45 48.99 18.80
C ASN A 515 -29.83 49.30 19.41
N GLY A 516 -30.57 48.26 19.80
CA GLY A 516 -31.86 48.40 20.48
C GLY A 516 -33.07 48.64 19.56
N THR A 517 -32.96 48.42 18.25
CA THR A 517 -34.11 48.49 17.34
C THR A 517 -34.63 47.11 16.93
N ASP A 518 -35.90 46.84 17.22
CA ASP A 518 -36.64 45.61 16.86
C ASP A 518 -37.12 45.56 15.39
N ALA A 519 -36.78 46.59 14.60
CA ALA A 519 -37.38 46.80 13.28
C ALA A 519 -36.73 45.96 12.18
N VAL A 520 -37.55 45.39 11.31
CA VAL A 520 -37.15 44.67 10.09
C VAL A 520 -37.92 45.25 8.91
N LEU A 521 -37.19 45.83 7.96
CA LEU A 521 -37.72 46.33 6.70
C LEU A 521 -37.82 45.19 5.69
N LEU A 522 -39.00 44.99 5.10
CA LEU A 522 -39.24 44.11 3.95
C LEU A 522 -39.46 44.97 2.70
N VAL A 523 -38.93 44.54 1.56
CA VAL A 523 -39.01 45.25 0.26
C VAL A 523 -39.34 44.25 -0.84
N ALA A 524 -40.46 44.42 -1.53
CA ALA A 524 -40.85 43.58 -2.64
C ALA A 524 -39.92 43.77 -3.85
N GLN A 525 -39.51 42.67 -4.48
CA GLN A 525 -38.72 42.69 -5.71
C GLN A 525 -39.58 42.26 -6.90
N ALA A 526 -39.50 43.02 -8.00
CA ALA A 526 -40.01 42.54 -9.28
C ALA A 526 -39.10 41.41 -9.79
N THR A 527 -39.67 40.24 -10.06
CA THR A 527 -38.92 39.09 -10.59
C THR A 527 -38.37 39.40 -11.98
N ASN A 528 -37.05 39.26 -12.13
CA ASN A 528 -36.33 39.51 -13.38
C ASN A 528 -36.73 38.50 -14.48
N GLY A 529 -37.84 38.78 -15.18
CA GLY A 529 -38.40 37.90 -16.21
C GLY A 529 -39.72 38.37 -16.83
N ASP A 530 -40.52 39.16 -16.11
CA ASP A 530 -41.77 39.76 -16.64
C ASP A 530 -41.61 41.27 -16.85
N ASP A 531 -42.00 41.77 -18.03
CA ASP A 531 -41.97 43.20 -18.40
C ASP A 531 -43.05 44.05 -17.69
N PHE A 532 -43.90 43.42 -16.85
CA PHE A 532 -45.01 44.07 -16.15
C PHE A 532 -44.77 44.05 -14.65
N LYS A 533 -44.81 45.22 -13.99
CA LYS A 533 -44.86 45.28 -12.53
C LYS A 533 -46.17 44.65 -12.04
N PRO A 534 -46.15 43.71 -11.06
CA PRO A 534 -47.37 43.16 -10.48
C PRO A 534 -48.28 44.25 -9.89
N SER A 535 -49.56 43.95 -9.74
CA SER A 535 -50.53 44.90 -9.18
C SER A 535 -50.23 45.22 -7.71
N MET A 536 -50.72 46.36 -7.23
CA MET A 536 -50.57 46.75 -5.83
C MET A 536 -51.17 45.72 -4.86
N GLN A 537 -52.15 44.93 -5.30
CA GLN A 537 -52.75 43.85 -4.51
C GLN A 537 -51.82 42.64 -4.44
N GLU A 538 -51.30 42.15 -5.57
CA GLU A 538 -50.33 41.04 -5.60
C GLU A 538 -49.03 41.37 -4.83
N ILE A 539 -48.58 42.62 -4.88
CA ILE A 539 -47.42 43.10 -4.11
C ILE A 539 -47.73 43.09 -2.61
N GLN A 540 -48.86 43.64 -2.19
CA GLN A 540 -49.28 43.61 -0.79
C GLN A 540 -49.46 42.17 -0.28
N GLU A 541 -50.11 41.30 -1.07
CA GLU A 541 -50.25 39.88 -0.77
C GLU A 541 -48.89 39.17 -0.65
N SER A 542 -47.89 39.53 -1.46
CA SER A 542 -46.53 38.96 -1.37
C SER A 542 -45.80 39.40 -0.08
N LEU A 543 -45.95 40.67 0.32
CA LEU A 543 -45.36 41.20 1.55
C LEU A 543 -46.07 40.64 2.78
N GLU A 544 -47.40 40.50 2.75
CA GLU A 544 -48.20 39.89 3.80
C GLU A 544 -47.91 38.38 3.92
N ALA A 545 -47.77 37.64 2.82
CA ALA A 545 -47.39 36.23 2.84
C ALA A 545 -46.00 36.00 3.44
N VAL A 546 -45.00 36.84 3.10
CA VAL A 546 -43.67 36.78 3.73
C VAL A 546 -43.73 37.21 5.19
N ASN A 547 -44.52 38.23 5.54
CA ASN A 547 -44.74 38.62 6.94
C ASN A 547 -45.40 37.49 7.77
N HIS A 548 -46.33 36.72 7.19
CA HIS A 548 -46.95 35.56 7.81
C HIS A 548 -45.96 34.40 8.07
N THR A 549 -44.82 34.32 7.38
CA THR A 549 -43.76 33.34 7.73
C THR A 549 -43.17 33.57 9.12
N LEU A 550 -43.37 34.78 9.69
CA LEU A 550 -42.93 35.16 11.03
C LEU A 550 -43.99 34.89 12.11
N ASP A 551 -45.21 34.48 11.75
CA ASP A 551 -46.26 34.16 12.73
C ASP A 551 -45.89 33.06 13.74
N PRO A 552 -45.09 32.02 13.40
CA PRO A 552 -44.56 31.10 14.40
C PRO A 552 -43.68 31.79 15.46
N LEU A 553 -42.97 32.87 15.09
CA LEU A 553 -42.16 33.67 16.01
C LEU A 553 -43.05 34.58 16.88
N ARG A 554 -44.10 35.17 16.29
CA ARG A 554 -45.14 35.89 17.04
C ARG A 554 -45.80 34.98 18.09
N ALA A 555 -46.13 33.74 17.70
CA ALA A 555 -46.72 32.74 18.59
C ALA A 555 -45.77 32.35 19.74
N LYS A 556 -44.46 32.15 19.46
CA LYS A 556 -43.45 31.99 20.52
C LYS A 556 -43.41 33.20 21.45
N GLN A 557 -43.29 34.41 20.89
CA GLN A 557 -43.15 35.65 21.66
C GLN A 557 -44.34 35.94 22.57
N ASN A 558 -45.56 35.66 22.10
CA ASN A 558 -46.80 35.83 22.87
C ASN A 558 -46.99 34.75 23.94
N ALA A 559 -46.22 33.67 23.90
CA ALA A 559 -46.18 32.63 24.94
C ALA A 559 -45.12 32.88 26.03
N LEU A 560 -44.31 33.95 25.92
CA LEU A 560 -43.29 34.30 26.91
C LEU A 560 -43.92 34.88 28.19
N GLU A 561 -43.61 34.29 29.34
CA GLU A 561 -44.00 34.82 30.64
C GLU A 561 -43.11 36.04 30.98
N THR A 562 -43.67 37.06 31.64
CA THR A 562 -42.93 38.24 32.11
C THR A 562 -43.21 38.46 33.58
N LYS A 563 -42.17 38.72 34.39
CA LYS A 563 -42.26 38.99 35.83
C LYS A 563 -41.40 40.18 36.24
N THR A 564 -41.90 40.96 37.19
CA THR A 564 -41.23 42.13 37.76
C THR A 564 -40.92 41.94 39.24
N PHE A 565 -39.75 42.39 39.68
CA PHE A 565 -39.30 42.31 41.07
C PHE A 565 -38.82 43.68 41.55
N ASP A 566 -39.27 44.12 42.73
CA ASP A 566 -38.82 45.36 43.37
C ASP A 566 -37.47 45.09 44.09
N ILE A 567 -36.38 45.58 43.50
CA ILE A 567 -35.01 45.36 43.98
C ILE A 567 -34.21 46.66 43.77
N ASP A 568 -33.64 47.21 44.84
CA ASP A 568 -32.78 48.40 44.80
C ASP A 568 -31.72 48.34 43.67
N ALA A 569 -31.54 49.46 42.97
CA ALA A 569 -30.68 49.53 41.79
C ALA A 569 -29.22 49.10 42.04
N ALA A 570 -28.64 49.33 43.23
CA ALA A 570 -27.28 48.89 43.51
C ALA A 570 -27.20 47.36 43.63
N LYS A 571 -28.19 46.74 44.30
CA LYS A 571 -28.32 45.27 44.37
C LYS A 571 -28.57 44.64 43.01
N GLN A 572 -29.36 45.26 42.14
CA GLN A 572 -29.57 44.74 40.77
C GLN A 572 -28.26 44.62 40.00
N ALA A 573 -27.42 45.66 40.03
CA ALA A 573 -26.13 45.66 39.35
C ALA A 573 -25.14 44.65 39.96
N GLU A 574 -25.09 44.55 41.30
CA GLU A 574 -24.22 43.59 42.01
C GLU A 574 -24.63 42.13 41.74
N LEU A 575 -25.93 41.82 41.79
CA LEU A 575 -26.42 40.44 41.72
C LEU A 575 -26.63 39.93 40.28
N LEU A 576 -27.00 40.80 39.34
CA LEU A 576 -27.51 40.42 38.00
C LEU A 576 -26.96 41.28 36.84
N GLY A 577 -25.95 42.11 37.11
CA GLY A 577 -25.20 42.84 36.07
C GLY A 577 -24.53 41.90 35.06
N ALA A 578 -24.12 42.45 33.91
CA ALA A 578 -23.61 41.66 32.77
C ALA A 578 -22.38 40.79 33.09
N GLY A 579 -21.56 41.18 34.07
CA GLY A 579 -20.41 40.40 34.57
C GLY A 579 -20.64 39.64 35.88
N SER A 580 -21.89 39.50 36.35
CA SER A 580 -22.20 38.84 37.62
C SER A 580 -22.26 37.31 37.47
N THR A 581 -21.61 36.58 38.38
CA THR A 581 -21.57 35.10 38.39
C THR A 581 -22.97 34.48 38.50
N ASN A 582 -23.87 35.08 39.28
CA ASN A 582 -25.25 34.58 39.42
C ASN A 582 -26.00 34.62 38.09
N ARG A 583 -25.86 35.71 37.30
CA ARG A 583 -26.45 35.80 35.95
C ARG A 583 -25.90 34.71 35.04
N THR A 584 -24.58 34.49 35.04
CA THR A 584 -23.96 33.42 34.25
C THR A 584 -24.48 32.04 34.65
N LEU A 585 -24.59 31.74 35.95
CA LEU A 585 -25.10 30.45 36.43
C LEU A 585 -26.59 30.24 36.10
N LEU A 586 -27.41 31.28 36.24
CA LEU A 586 -28.82 31.27 35.83
C LEU A 586 -28.97 31.03 34.33
N GLN A 587 -28.17 31.70 33.51
CA GLN A 587 -28.19 31.53 32.06
C GLN A 587 -27.68 30.14 31.64
N ASP A 588 -26.64 29.62 32.31
CA ASP A 588 -26.19 28.22 32.16
C ASP A 588 -27.31 27.21 32.49
N ASP A 589 -28.10 27.42 33.54
CA ASP A 589 -29.21 26.52 33.88
C ASP A 589 -30.38 26.62 32.89
N VAL A 590 -30.77 27.83 32.48
CA VAL A 590 -31.79 28.06 31.45
C VAL A 590 -31.38 27.41 30.11
N ASN A 591 -30.11 27.55 29.73
CA ASN A 591 -29.55 26.91 28.53
C ASN A 591 -29.60 25.37 28.59
N LYS A 592 -29.41 24.74 29.77
CA LYS A 592 -29.49 23.28 29.94
C LYS A 592 -30.89 22.72 29.70
N GLU A 593 -31.95 23.51 29.95
CA GLU A 593 -33.33 23.13 29.63
C GLU A 593 -33.76 23.51 28.20
N ASN A 594 -32.87 24.11 27.40
CA ASN A 594 -33.12 24.73 26.09
C ASN A 594 -34.15 25.87 26.13
N GLY A 595 -34.20 26.61 27.24
CA GLY A 595 -35.01 27.82 27.37
C GLY A 595 -34.24 29.10 27.05
N HIS A 596 -34.94 30.22 27.00
CA HIS A 596 -34.38 31.57 26.92
C HIS A 596 -34.94 32.46 28.04
N VAL A 597 -34.08 33.30 28.64
CA VAL A 597 -34.47 34.36 29.60
C VAL A 597 -33.66 35.63 29.39
N GLN A 598 -34.36 36.73 29.23
CA GLN A 598 -33.86 38.11 29.11
C GLN A 598 -34.05 38.84 30.44
N PHE A 599 -33.00 39.50 30.93
CA PHE A 599 -33.00 40.26 32.19
C PHE A 599 -32.88 41.76 31.89
N LYS A 600 -33.99 42.50 31.98
CA LYS A 600 -34.04 43.96 31.82
C LYS A 600 -33.93 44.64 33.19
N LEU A 601 -32.72 45.06 33.52
CA LEU A 601 -32.36 45.81 34.74
C LEU A 601 -32.95 47.23 34.67
N HIS A 602 -33.28 47.82 35.83
CA HIS A 602 -33.78 49.20 35.96
C HIS A 602 -35.06 49.50 35.14
N ALA A 603 -35.89 48.48 34.90
CA ALA A 603 -37.07 48.54 34.06
C ALA A 603 -38.28 47.86 34.73
N PRO A 604 -39.49 48.44 34.66
CA PRO A 604 -39.83 49.73 34.03
C PRO A 604 -39.44 50.97 34.88
N GLN A 605 -39.00 50.77 36.12
CA GLN A 605 -38.45 51.82 36.99
C GLN A 605 -37.07 51.43 37.51
N LYS A 606 -36.29 52.42 37.95
CA LYS A 606 -34.87 52.25 38.34
C LYS A 606 -34.64 51.12 39.37
N ASP A 607 -35.55 50.97 40.31
CA ASP A 607 -35.50 49.98 41.39
C ASP A 607 -36.38 48.75 41.11
N GLN A 608 -36.70 48.50 39.84
CA GLN A 608 -37.40 47.31 39.36
C GLN A 608 -36.56 46.51 38.37
N LEU A 609 -36.64 45.19 38.47
CA LEU A 609 -36.05 44.22 37.56
C LEU A 609 -37.17 43.52 36.79
N THR A 610 -37.12 43.55 35.46
CA THR A 610 -38.04 42.78 34.60
C THR A 610 -37.33 41.56 34.02
N ILE A 611 -38.01 40.41 34.05
CA ILE A 611 -37.53 39.13 33.52
C ILE A 611 -38.56 38.61 32.51
N ARG A 612 -38.12 38.31 31.29
CA ARG A 612 -38.95 37.82 30.17
C ARG A 612 -38.37 36.54 29.60
N GLY A 613 -39.18 35.52 29.31
CA GLY A 613 -38.70 34.24 28.78
C GLY A 613 -39.75 33.14 28.80
N ASP A 614 -39.36 31.89 28.57
CA ASP A 614 -40.33 30.78 28.64
C ASP A 614 -40.90 30.60 30.04
N GLU A 615 -42.16 30.17 30.12
CA GLU A 615 -42.87 29.90 31.38
C GLU A 615 -42.07 29.04 32.39
N LYS A 616 -41.34 28.02 31.91
CA LYS A 616 -40.49 27.18 32.77
C LYS A 616 -39.28 27.95 33.28
N SER A 617 -38.53 28.53 32.36
CA SER A 617 -37.29 29.27 32.59
C SER A 617 -37.51 30.44 33.55
N VAL A 618 -38.57 31.23 33.33
CA VAL A 618 -38.98 32.35 34.19
C VAL A 618 -39.42 31.86 35.58
N LYS A 619 -40.08 30.70 35.71
CA LYS A 619 -40.44 30.11 37.02
C LYS A 619 -39.26 29.50 37.78
N LEU A 620 -38.17 29.14 37.12
CA LEU A 620 -36.91 28.75 37.77
C LEU A 620 -36.15 30.00 38.24
N VAL A 621 -35.92 30.95 37.33
CA VAL A 621 -35.17 32.19 37.57
C VAL A 621 -35.83 33.04 38.67
N ALA A 622 -37.17 33.17 38.67
CA ALA A 622 -37.92 33.90 39.70
C ALA A 622 -37.59 33.41 41.13
N LYS A 623 -37.69 32.09 41.37
CA LYS A 623 -37.44 31.49 42.68
C LYS A 623 -36.01 31.71 43.17
N VAL A 624 -35.04 31.67 42.26
CA VAL A 624 -33.64 31.95 42.61
C VAL A 624 -33.47 33.42 43.01
N ILE A 625 -34.06 34.34 42.25
CA ILE A 625 -33.93 35.79 42.51
C ILE A 625 -34.66 36.22 43.79
N GLU A 626 -35.81 35.62 44.09
CA GLU A 626 -36.45 35.71 45.40
C GLU A 626 -35.46 35.33 46.52
N THR A 627 -34.75 34.20 46.41
CA THR A 627 -33.74 33.78 47.40
C THR A 627 -32.41 34.54 47.36
N LEU A 628 -32.12 35.33 46.32
CA LEU A 628 -30.92 36.17 46.22
C LEU A 628 -31.16 37.61 46.75
N ALA A 629 -32.42 38.06 46.80
CA ALA A 629 -32.77 39.38 47.35
C ALA A 629 -32.64 39.45 48.88
N ASP A 630 -32.76 38.30 49.56
CA ASP A 630 -32.64 38.15 51.01
C ASP A 630 -31.25 38.50 51.54
N ALA A 631 -31.18 39.44 52.49
CA ALA A 631 -29.93 40.07 52.93
C ALA A 631 -28.94 39.13 53.65
N ASP A 632 -29.38 37.98 54.15
CA ASP A 632 -28.53 36.98 54.81
C ASP A 632 -28.02 35.87 53.87
N ALA A 633 -28.50 35.80 52.62
CA ALA A 633 -28.25 34.68 51.70
C ALA A 633 -26.75 34.39 51.42
N LYS A 634 -25.87 35.41 51.51
CA LYS A 634 -24.41 35.27 51.33
C LYS A 634 -23.70 34.45 52.44
N LYS A 635 -24.35 34.23 53.60
CA LYS A 635 -23.70 33.64 54.79
C LYS A 635 -23.83 32.11 54.90
N ASN A 636 -24.55 31.49 53.96
CA ASN A 636 -24.84 30.06 54.01
C ASN A 636 -23.55 29.22 53.89
N LYS A 637 -23.57 28.05 54.52
CA LYS A 637 -22.41 27.13 54.60
C LYS A 637 -22.84 25.71 54.30
N VAL A 638 -22.05 25.01 53.50
CA VAL A 638 -22.29 23.61 53.13
C VAL A 638 -21.01 22.80 53.28
N THR A 639 -21.08 21.69 54.01
CA THR A 639 -20.04 20.67 54.07
C THR A 639 -20.13 19.68 52.91
N ILE A 640 -18.97 19.22 52.44
CA ILE A 640 -18.81 18.26 51.36
C ILE A 640 -17.74 17.26 51.76
N GLU A 641 -18.10 15.98 51.86
CA GLU A 641 -17.12 14.90 52.04
C GLU A 641 -16.34 14.67 50.74
N VAL A 642 -15.02 14.76 50.80
CA VAL A 642 -14.09 14.55 49.69
C VAL A 642 -13.02 13.54 50.11
N PRO A 643 -12.73 12.47 49.35
CA PRO A 643 -11.69 11.51 49.72
C PRO A 643 -10.30 12.17 49.84
N SER A 644 -9.56 11.87 50.91
CA SER A 644 -8.23 12.46 51.16
C SER A 644 -7.27 12.41 49.96
N ASN A 645 -7.30 11.32 49.19
CA ASN A 645 -6.49 11.12 47.98
C ASN A 645 -6.75 12.12 46.84
N THR A 646 -7.89 12.83 46.82
CA THR A 646 -8.25 13.79 45.77
C THR A 646 -8.07 15.25 46.19
N VAL A 647 -8.03 15.54 47.49
CA VAL A 647 -7.89 16.90 48.04
C VAL A 647 -6.69 17.66 47.45
N PRO A 648 -5.46 17.10 47.32
CA PRO A 648 -4.34 17.83 46.71
C PRO A 648 -4.55 18.18 45.23
N ARG A 649 -5.39 17.42 44.50
CA ARG A 649 -5.72 17.70 43.10
C ARG A 649 -6.84 18.73 42.98
N LEU A 650 -7.85 18.65 43.85
CA LEU A 650 -8.93 19.62 43.95
C LEU A 650 -8.39 21.02 44.29
N VAL A 651 -7.34 21.09 45.13
CA VAL A 651 -6.60 22.33 45.39
C VAL A 651 -5.81 22.78 44.15
N GLY A 652 -5.08 21.87 43.52
CA GLY A 652 -4.24 22.17 42.35
C GLY A 652 -2.89 22.79 42.73
N ASN A 653 -2.01 22.98 41.73
CA ASN A 653 -0.68 23.53 41.97
C ASN A 653 -0.78 24.98 42.47
N LYS A 654 -0.16 25.29 43.62
CA LYS A 654 -0.31 26.56 44.35
C LYS A 654 -1.77 26.98 44.64
N GLY A 655 -2.74 26.06 44.61
CA GLY A 655 -4.16 26.40 44.80
C GLY A 655 -4.91 26.85 43.54
N SER A 656 -4.34 26.70 42.34
CA SER A 656 -4.93 27.21 41.10
C SER A 656 -6.35 26.72 40.80
N ASN A 657 -6.63 25.43 41.06
CA ASN A 657 -7.96 24.84 40.81
C ASN A 657 -8.96 25.30 41.87
N LEU A 658 -8.52 25.43 43.13
CA LEU A 658 -9.33 26.02 44.20
C LEU A 658 -9.71 27.47 43.88
N GLN A 659 -8.78 28.24 43.33
CA GLN A 659 -9.00 29.63 42.94
C GLN A 659 -9.98 29.74 41.77
N GLN A 660 -9.84 28.90 40.74
CA GLN A 660 -10.82 28.81 39.65
C GLN A 660 -12.22 28.41 40.13
N ILE A 661 -12.34 27.52 41.12
CA ILE A 661 -13.64 27.17 41.72
C ILE A 661 -14.23 28.37 42.49
N ARG A 662 -13.40 29.11 43.24
CA ARG A 662 -13.82 30.31 43.97
C ARG A 662 -14.33 31.40 43.03
N GLU A 663 -13.58 31.70 41.97
CA GLU A 663 -13.91 32.70 40.96
C GLU A 663 -15.14 32.32 40.13
N LYS A 664 -15.23 31.06 39.67
CA LYS A 664 -16.32 30.60 38.80
C LYS A 664 -17.71 30.64 39.46
N PHE A 665 -17.78 30.42 40.77
CA PHE A 665 -19.05 30.33 41.50
C PHE A 665 -19.26 31.46 42.53
N ASP A 666 -18.31 32.38 42.71
CA ASP A 666 -18.30 33.35 43.82
C ASP A 666 -18.57 32.69 45.18
N VAL A 667 -17.71 31.74 45.54
CA VAL A 667 -17.76 31.03 46.83
C VAL A 667 -16.40 30.97 47.51
N GLN A 668 -16.37 31.13 48.83
CA GLN A 668 -15.19 30.80 49.63
C GLN A 668 -15.16 29.29 49.91
N VAL A 669 -14.05 28.64 49.57
CA VAL A 669 -13.79 27.23 49.84
C VAL A 669 -12.66 27.11 50.85
N ASP A 670 -12.96 26.56 52.03
CA ASP A 670 -12.01 26.30 53.11
C ASP A 670 -11.84 24.79 53.31
N ILE A 671 -10.59 24.35 53.33
CA ILE A 671 -10.20 22.93 53.44
C ILE A 671 -9.34 22.77 54.70
N PRO A 672 -9.74 21.95 55.68
CA PRO A 672 -8.94 21.73 56.89
C PRO A 672 -7.65 20.98 56.56
N GLN A 673 -6.51 21.47 57.08
CA GLN A 673 -5.22 20.80 56.93
C GLN A 673 -5.13 19.58 57.86
N ALA A 674 -5.56 18.43 57.38
CA ALA A 674 -5.30 17.15 58.04
C ALA A 674 -3.79 16.88 58.09
N GLN A 675 -3.25 16.68 59.31
CA GLN A 675 -1.84 16.37 59.49
C GLN A 675 -1.49 15.00 58.88
N SER A 676 -0.40 14.95 58.10
CA SER A 676 -0.05 13.78 57.30
C SER A 676 0.35 12.57 58.17
N GLN A 677 -0.57 11.61 58.33
CA GLN A 677 -0.24 10.26 58.77
C GLN A 677 -0.41 9.26 57.60
N ASN A 678 0.63 8.46 57.37
CA ASN A 678 0.63 7.44 56.31
C ASN A 678 -0.26 6.26 56.69
N GLN A 679 -1.56 6.34 56.38
CA GLN A 679 -2.48 5.21 56.42
C GLN A 679 -3.10 4.99 55.03
N ALA A 680 -3.10 3.74 54.56
CA ALA A 680 -3.49 3.38 53.19
C ALA A 680 -5.01 3.33 52.95
N GLN A 681 -5.82 3.95 53.84
CA GLN A 681 -7.28 4.01 53.76
C GLN A 681 -7.72 5.45 53.48
N PRO A 682 -8.57 5.70 52.47
CA PRO A 682 -9.03 7.05 52.14
C PRO A 682 -10.09 7.53 53.13
N THR A 683 -9.68 8.15 54.23
CA THR A 683 -10.61 8.88 55.10
C THR A 683 -11.28 10.02 54.32
N PRO A 684 -12.60 10.23 54.49
CA PRO A 684 -13.24 11.44 53.97
C PRO A 684 -12.71 12.66 54.71
N VAL A 685 -12.48 13.75 53.98
CA VAL A 685 -12.14 15.07 54.50
C VAL A 685 -13.34 15.97 54.24
N GLU A 686 -13.82 16.63 55.29
CA GLU A 686 -14.91 17.62 55.17
C GLU A 686 -14.36 18.92 54.60
N VAL A 687 -14.81 19.29 53.40
CA VAL A 687 -14.56 20.58 52.78
C VAL A 687 -15.74 21.50 53.07
N THR A 688 -15.49 22.68 53.64
CA THR A 688 -16.51 23.70 53.90
C THR A 688 -16.54 24.72 52.78
N VAL A 689 -17.71 24.94 52.19
CA VAL A 689 -17.94 25.98 51.18
C VAL A 689 -18.96 26.99 51.72
N THR A 690 -18.71 28.29 51.50
CA THR A 690 -19.57 29.38 52.00
C THR A 690 -19.84 30.44 50.93
N GLY A 691 -21.09 30.90 50.83
CA GLY A 691 -21.53 31.86 49.80
C GLY A 691 -23.06 31.86 49.64
N PHE A 692 -23.56 32.30 48.48
CA PHE A 692 -24.99 32.22 48.14
C PHE A 692 -25.49 30.77 48.01
N ASP A 693 -26.70 30.46 48.48
CA ASP A 693 -27.28 29.10 48.43
C ASP A 693 -27.36 28.50 47.01
N TYR A 694 -27.74 29.31 46.02
CA TYR A 694 -27.78 28.88 44.62
C TYR A 694 -26.39 28.49 44.10
N ASN A 695 -25.40 29.34 44.33
CA ASN A 695 -24.02 29.11 43.92
C ASN A 695 -23.38 27.96 44.70
N LEU A 696 -23.74 27.77 45.97
CA LEU A 696 -23.32 26.65 46.80
C LEU A 696 -23.82 25.30 46.27
N LYS A 697 -25.03 25.23 45.71
CA LYS A 697 -25.56 24.01 45.06
C LYS A 697 -24.72 23.66 43.83
N HIS A 698 -24.41 24.65 42.99
CA HIS A 698 -23.56 24.47 41.81
C HIS A 698 -22.12 24.11 42.15
N ALA A 699 -21.49 24.86 43.06
CA ALA A 699 -20.16 24.56 43.57
C ALA A 699 -20.09 23.17 44.23
N LYS A 700 -21.11 22.76 44.98
CA LYS A 700 -21.19 21.40 45.56
C LYS A 700 -21.25 20.33 44.47
N ALA A 701 -22.14 20.47 43.49
CA ALA A 701 -22.25 19.53 42.38
C ALA A 701 -20.93 19.43 41.59
N TYR A 702 -20.28 20.58 41.34
CA TYR A 702 -19.00 20.66 40.65
C TYR A 702 -17.87 20.01 41.44
N ILE A 703 -17.68 20.37 42.72
CA ILE A 703 -16.67 19.79 43.61
C ILE A 703 -16.87 18.28 43.78
N GLN A 704 -18.11 17.80 43.90
CA GLN A 704 -18.39 16.36 43.96
C GLN A 704 -18.11 15.65 42.61
N ALA A 705 -18.37 16.28 41.47
CA ALA A 705 -18.03 15.74 40.15
C ALA A 705 -16.52 15.70 39.91
N GLU A 706 -15.80 16.77 40.27
CA GLU A 706 -14.33 16.84 40.33
C GLU A 706 -13.76 15.74 41.23
N ALA A 707 -14.21 15.64 42.48
CA ALA A 707 -13.75 14.63 43.42
C ALA A 707 -13.95 13.21 42.90
N LYS A 708 -15.08 12.92 42.23
CA LYS A 708 -15.33 11.63 41.55
C LYS A 708 -14.36 11.39 40.38
N LYS A 709 -14.14 12.38 39.49
CA LYS A 709 -13.15 12.29 38.40
C LYS A 709 -11.74 12.03 38.94
N TRP A 710 -11.33 12.76 39.97
CA TRP A 710 -10.01 12.63 40.58
C TRP A 710 -9.83 11.30 41.34
N ALA A 711 -10.91 10.74 41.90
CA ALA A 711 -10.91 9.43 42.58
C ALA A 711 -10.81 8.25 41.60
N ASP A 712 -11.36 8.38 40.38
CA ASP A 712 -11.26 7.36 39.33
C ASP A 712 -9.83 7.26 38.72
N ILE A 713 -8.93 8.21 39.02
CA ILE A 713 -7.54 8.15 38.54
C ILE A 713 -6.70 7.17 39.37
N ILE A 714 -6.81 5.89 39.01
CA ILE A 714 -6.09 4.77 39.58
C ILE A 714 -4.66 4.67 38.97
N SER A 715 -3.73 4.11 39.76
CA SER A 715 -2.42 3.63 39.32
C SER A 715 -2.40 2.11 39.32
N LYS A 716 -1.89 1.49 38.25
CA LYS A 716 -1.68 0.03 38.15
C LYS A 716 -0.30 -0.26 37.56
N GLU A 717 0.34 -1.30 38.06
CA GLU A 717 1.73 -1.62 37.74
C GLU A 717 1.84 -2.90 36.91
N ILE A 718 2.80 -2.95 35.99
CA ILE A 718 3.17 -4.14 35.20
C ILE A 718 4.67 -4.37 35.37
N VAL A 719 5.08 -5.63 35.59
CA VAL A 719 6.49 -6.02 35.54
C VAL A 719 6.87 -6.29 34.09
N VAL A 720 7.78 -5.49 33.54
CA VAL A 720 8.32 -5.59 32.18
C VAL A 720 9.85 -5.71 32.28
N PRO A 721 10.46 -6.83 31.82
CA PRO A 721 11.91 -6.98 31.83
C PRO A 721 12.61 -5.85 31.06
N LEU A 722 13.70 -5.29 31.61
CA LEU A 722 14.38 -4.10 31.06
C LEU A 722 14.75 -4.24 29.57
N ASN A 723 15.11 -5.45 29.13
CA ASN A 723 15.44 -5.75 27.73
C ASN A 723 14.26 -5.51 26.76
N LEU A 724 13.02 -5.74 27.20
CA LEU A 724 11.81 -5.60 26.39
C LEU A 724 11.19 -4.19 26.44
N HIS A 725 11.68 -3.30 27.31
CA HIS A 725 11.17 -1.92 27.41
C HIS A 725 11.18 -1.21 26.05
N ARG A 726 12.25 -1.38 25.27
CA ARG A 726 12.38 -0.76 23.94
C ARG A 726 11.29 -1.21 22.98
N ASN A 727 10.92 -2.49 22.99
CA ASN A 727 9.94 -3.06 22.09
C ASN A 727 8.53 -2.65 22.49
N VAL A 728 8.19 -2.77 23.78
CA VAL A 728 6.88 -2.39 24.34
C VAL A 728 6.62 -0.87 24.22
N ILE A 729 7.66 -0.04 24.28
CA ILE A 729 7.56 1.41 24.00
C ILE A 729 7.34 1.68 22.50
N GLY A 730 8.01 0.92 21.62
CA GLY A 730 7.99 1.06 20.17
C GLY A 730 8.96 2.11 19.62
N PRO A 731 9.22 2.11 18.30
CA PRO A 731 10.04 3.13 17.65
C PRO A 731 9.44 4.52 17.88
N ASN A 732 10.27 5.49 18.30
CA ASN A 732 9.85 6.83 18.70
C ASN A 732 8.70 6.87 19.74
N ALA A 733 8.59 5.84 20.59
CA ALA A 733 7.52 5.65 21.55
C ALA A 733 6.11 5.53 20.94
N SER A 734 6.00 5.05 19.69
CA SER A 734 4.73 4.95 18.96
C SER A 734 3.65 4.13 19.67
N TYR A 735 3.97 2.92 20.17
CA TYR A 735 3.01 2.07 20.88
C TYR A 735 2.60 2.67 22.22
N LYS A 736 3.57 3.18 22.98
CA LYS A 736 3.32 3.93 24.22
C LYS A 736 2.34 5.09 23.97
N ASN A 737 2.66 5.98 23.04
CA ASN A 737 1.87 7.18 22.78
C ASN A 737 0.46 6.81 22.28
N ARG A 738 0.36 5.87 21.32
CA ARG A 738 -0.93 5.35 20.83
C ARG A 738 -1.82 4.84 21.97
N LEU A 739 -1.27 4.13 22.95
CA LEU A 739 -2.01 3.64 24.12
C LEU A 739 -2.40 4.75 25.09
N GLN A 740 -1.51 5.74 25.30
CA GLN A 740 -1.81 6.92 26.10
C GLN A 740 -2.98 7.72 25.52
N ASP A 741 -2.96 7.99 24.22
CA ASP A 741 -3.97 8.78 23.52
C ASP A 741 -5.31 8.02 23.46
N LYS A 742 -5.28 6.75 23.01
CA LYS A 742 -6.47 5.88 22.85
C LYS A 742 -7.26 5.66 24.14
N TYR A 743 -6.60 5.61 25.29
CA TYR A 743 -7.23 5.31 26.59
C TYR A 743 -7.17 6.48 27.59
N SER A 744 -6.62 7.63 27.19
CA SER A 744 -6.39 8.80 28.05
C SER A 744 -5.61 8.46 29.34
N VAL A 745 -4.57 7.63 29.21
CA VAL A 745 -3.70 7.18 30.31
C VAL A 745 -2.30 7.78 30.21
N HIS A 746 -1.57 7.83 31.32
CA HIS A 746 -0.15 8.11 31.35
C HIS A 746 0.63 6.83 31.66
N ILE A 747 1.57 6.46 30.80
CA ILE A 747 2.40 5.26 30.95
C ILE A 747 3.86 5.67 31.15
N ASN A 748 4.40 5.38 32.33
CA ASN A 748 5.78 5.70 32.68
C ASN A 748 6.64 4.42 32.71
N PHE A 749 7.68 4.40 31.87
CA PHE A 749 8.70 3.35 31.80
C PHE A 749 9.99 3.87 32.44
N PRO A 750 10.30 3.50 33.70
CA PRO A 750 11.54 3.90 34.36
C PRO A 750 12.76 3.17 33.78
N ARG A 751 13.88 3.88 33.66
CA ARG A 751 15.12 3.37 33.01
C ARG A 751 15.88 2.30 33.81
N THR A 752 15.51 2.07 35.07
CA THR A 752 16.32 1.32 36.06
C THR A 752 15.53 0.30 36.86
N SER A 753 14.23 0.16 36.61
CA SER A 753 13.36 -0.79 37.32
C SER A 753 12.37 -1.41 36.35
N GLU A 754 12.03 -2.68 36.56
CA GLU A 754 11.13 -3.43 35.68
C GLU A 754 9.65 -3.05 35.87
N ILE A 755 9.33 -2.31 36.94
CA ILE A 755 7.97 -1.87 37.27
C ILE A 755 7.58 -0.68 36.38
N VAL A 756 6.69 -0.91 35.43
CA VAL A 756 6.07 0.09 34.55
C VAL A 756 4.73 0.52 35.13
N THR A 757 4.52 1.83 35.33
CA THR A 757 3.32 2.36 35.99
C THR A 757 2.35 2.98 34.98
N ILE A 758 1.12 2.47 34.93
CA ILE A 758 0.00 3.03 34.16
C ILE A 758 -0.88 3.85 35.13
N ARG A 759 -1.19 5.10 34.80
CA ARG A 759 -1.99 6.01 35.64
C ARG A 759 -3.04 6.74 34.81
N GLY A 760 -4.31 6.67 35.19
CA GLY A 760 -5.41 7.28 34.42
C GLY A 760 -6.79 6.83 34.91
N PRO A 761 -7.87 7.13 34.16
CA PRO A 761 -9.22 6.69 34.50
C PRO A 761 -9.30 5.16 34.63
N SER A 762 -10.05 4.63 35.59
CA SER A 762 -10.01 3.20 35.96
C SER A 762 -10.34 2.27 34.80
N ARG A 763 -11.27 2.69 33.91
CA ARG A 763 -11.62 1.98 32.67
C ARG A 763 -10.47 1.98 31.65
N GLY A 764 -9.80 3.12 31.49
CA GLY A 764 -8.66 3.27 30.59
C GLY A 764 -7.43 2.49 31.07
N VAL A 765 -7.16 2.52 32.39
CA VAL A 765 -6.05 1.78 33.01
C VAL A 765 -6.23 0.26 32.88
N LYS A 766 -7.46 -0.26 32.98
CA LYS A 766 -7.74 -1.69 32.74
C LYS A 766 -7.46 -2.08 31.29
N ALA A 767 -8.07 -1.38 30.32
CA ALA A 767 -7.89 -1.68 28.90
C ALA A 767 -6.43 -1.49 28.42
N ALA A 768 -5.74 -0.44 28.86
CA ALA A 768 -4.33 -0.22 28.55
C ALA A 768 -3.41 -1.26 29.23
N TYR A 769 -3.75 -1.73 30.42
CA TYR A 769 -3.04 -2.84 31.07
C TYR A 769 -3.19 -4.13 30.28
N GLU A 770 -4.39 -4.42 29.78
CA GLU A 770 -4.67 -5.64 29.00
C GLU A 770 -3.99 -5.58 27.62
N GLU A 771 -4.07 -4.46 26.90
CA GLU A 771 -3.35 -4.31 25.61
C GLU A 771 -1.82 -4.32 25.79
N MET A 772 -1.27 -3.71 26.86
CA MET A 772 0.17 -3.82 27.17
C MET A 772 0.58 -5.21 27.65
N LYS A 773 -0.25 -5.93 28.39
CA LYS A 773 0.06 -7.31 28.80
C LYS A 773 0.08 -8.22 27.56
N ASN A 774 -0.92 -8.13 26.69
CA ASN A 774 -0.98 -8.94 25.47
C ASN A 774 0.22 -8.64 24.55
N LEU A 775 0.65 -7.37 24.45
CA LEU A 775 1.86 -7.00 23.70
C LEU A 775 3.14 -7.53 24.38
N LEU A 776 3.23 -7.46 25.71
CA LEU A 776 4.35 -8.02 26.47
C LEU A 776 4.44 -9.55 26.33
N ASP A 777 3.31 -10.25 26.44
CA ASP A 777 3.25 -11.71 26.28
C ASP A 777 3.69 -12.09 24.84
N PHE A 778 3.21 -11.36 23.82
CA PHE A 778 3.65 -11.51 22.43
C PHE A 778 5.16 -11.25 22.24
N GLU A 779 5.72 -10.20 22.84
CA GLU A 779 7.16 -9.90 22.79
C GLU A 779 8.01 -10.93 23.56
N GLN A 780 7.46 -11.57 24.61
CA GLN A 780 8.13 -12.68 25.30
C GLN A 780 8.12 -13.97 24.46
N GLU A 781 7.02 -14.26 23.75
CA GLU A 781 6.88 -15.46 22.92
C GLU A 781 7.66 -15.36 21.58
N ASN A 782 7.75 -14.17 20.99
CA ASN A 782 8.52 -13.92 19.76
C ASN A 782 9.99 -13.52 20.03
N GLY A 783 10.32 -13.05 21.24
CA GLY A 783 11.66 -12.62 21.62
C GLY A 783 12.66 -13.75 21.89
N HIS A 784 12.32 -14.99 21.57
CA HIS A 784 13.26 -16.10 21.69
C HIS A 784 14.35 -16.02 20.62
N LYS A 785 15.59 -16.35 21.02
CA LYS A 785 16.80 -16.33 20.20
C LYS A 785 17.53 -17.64 20.42
N VAL A 786 17.87 -18.34 19.34
CA VAL A 786 18.62 -19.61 19.36
C VAL A 786 19.77 -19.50 18.35
N VAL A 787 20.96 -19.95 18.75
CA VAL A 787 22.13 -19.96 17.87
C VAL A 787 22.41 -21.40 17.44
N MET A 788 22.58 -21.62 16.12
CA MET A 788 22.98 -22.90 15.53
C MET A 788 24.27 -22.72 14.72
N GLN A 789 25.14 -23.73 14.73
CA GLN A 789 26.39 -23.70 13.97
C GLN A 789 26.21 -24.30 12.57
N VAL A 790 26.67 -23.57 11.55
CA VAL A 790 26.59 -23.96 10.13
C VAL A 790 28.00 -23.99 9.52
N PRO A 791 28.41 -25.06 8.81
CA PRO A 791 29.71 -25.11 8.15
C PRO A 791 29.88 -23.98 7.12
N ALA A 792 31.02 -23.28 7.18
CA ALA A 792 31.30 -22.07 6.38
C ALA A 792 31.28 -22.32 4.86
N GLU A 793 31.47 -23.57 4.42
CA GLU A 793 31.38 -24.00 3.02
C GLU A 793 29.93 -24.09 2.51
N HIS A 794 28.96 -24.34 3.40
CA HIS A 794 27.55 -24.53 3.06
C HIS A 794 26.71 -23.26 3.26
N VAL A 795 27.21 -22.24 3.96
CA VAL A 795 26.53 -20.95 4.16
C VAL A 795 26.02 -20.30 2.86
N PRO A 796 26.77 -20.27 1.73
CA PRO A 796 26.25 -19.75 0.45
C PRO A 796 25.04 -20.53 -0.09
N ARG A 797 24.89 -21.81 0.27
CA ARG A 797 23.77 -22.67 -0.12
C ARG A 797 22.54 -22.46 0.80
N VAL A 798 22.77 -22.16 2.08
CA VAL A 798 21.72 -21.74 3.02
C VAL A 798 21.15 -20.36 2.66
N ILE A 799 22.01 -19.43 2.23
CA ILE A 799 21.59 -18.08 1.79
C ILE A 799 20.85 -18.13 0.44
N GLY A 800 21.38 -18.83 -0.56
CA GLY A 800 20.82 -18.82 -1.93
C GLY A 800 21.39 -17.69 -2.80
N LYS A 801 20.97 -17.61 -4.07
CA LYS A 801 21.69 -16.85 -5.10
C LYS A 801 21.56 -15.33 -4.95
N ASN A 802 20.44 -14.82 -4.44
CA ASN A 802 20.25 -13.43 -4.03
C ASN A 802 19.79 -13.31 -2.56
N GLY A 803 20.05 -14.33 -1.73
CA GLY A 803 19.37 -14.48 -0.44
C GLY A 803 17.98 -15.13 -0.53
N ASP A 804 17.59 -15.65 -1.70
CA ASP A 804 16.25 -16.18 -1.96
C ASP A 804 15.86 -17.26 -0.93
N ASN A 805 16.77 -18.22 -0.67
CA ASN A 805 16.52 -19.38 0.18
C ASN A 805 16.38 -19.00 1.68
N ILE A 806 17.15 -18.00 2.16
CA ILE A 806 17.00 -17.48 3.53
C ILE A 806 15.79 -16.54 3.66
N ASN A 807 15.41 -15.84 2.58
CA ASN A 807 14.19 -15.03 2.53
C ASN A 807 12.93 -15.89 2.50
N ASP A 808 12.93 -17.02 1.80
CA ASP A 808 11.81 -17.97 1.77
C ASP A 808 11.56 -18.57 3.17
N ILE A 809 12.61 -19.01 3.88
CA ILE A 809 12.48 -19.52 5.27
C ILE A 809 12.00 -18.42 6.23
N ARG A 810 12.51 -17.18 6.05
CA ARG A 810 12.08 -15.98 6.80
C ARG A 810 10.60 -15.64 6.56
N ALA A 811 10.12 -15.79 5.33
CA ALA A 811 8.73 -15.51 4.94
C ALA A 811 7.74 -16.62 5.33
N GLU A 812 8.13 -17.90 5.21
CA GLU A 812 7.27 -19.05 5.49
C GLU A 812 7.04 -19.26 6.98
N PHE A 813 8.04 -18.98 7.82
CA PHE A 813 7.96 -19.18 9.28
C PHE A 813 7.83 -17.89 10.09
N GLY A 814 8.06 -16.71 9.50
CA GLY A 814 8.08 -15.43 10.23
C GLY A 814 9.26 -15.30 11.20
N VAL A 815 10.41 -15.86 10.84
CA VAL A 815 11.63 -15.98 11.67
C VAL A 815 12.75 -15.13 11.08
N GLU A 816 13.36 -14.26 11.88
CA GLU A 816 14.53 -13.49 11.47
C GLU A 816 15.81 -14.31 11.68
N LEU A 817 16.62 -14.37 10.61
CA LEU A 817 17.77 -15.26 10.44
C LEU A 817 18.99 -14.43 10.05
N ASP A 818 19.97 -14.32 10.96
CA ASP A 818 21.16 -13.49 10.79
C ASP A 818 22.44 -14.26 11.15
N PHE A 819 23.46 -14.22 10.30
CA PHE A 819 24.77 -14.81 10.59
C PHE A 819 25.62 -13.83 11.41
N LEU A 820 26.08 -14.26 12.60
CA LEU A 820 26.80 -13.40 13.55
C LEU A 820 28.26 -13.11 13.17
N GLN A 821 28.82 -13.86 12.22
CA GLN A 821 30.22 -13.76 11.80
C GLN A 821 30.30 -13.84 10.27
N ASN A 822 31.22 -13.07 9.67
CA ASN A 822 31.46 -13.11 8.23
C ASN A 822 32.47 -14.22 7.87
N GLN A 823 32.30 -14.81 6.69
CA GLN A 823 33.20 -15.83 6.12
C GLN A 823 34.67 -15.38 5.95
N LYS A 824 34.99 -14.11 6.25
CA LYS A 824 36.33 -13.51 6.19
C LYS A 824 36.99 -13.35 7.55
N ASP A 825 36.27 -13.55 8.65
CA ASP A 825 36.77 -13.29 10.01
C ASP A 825 37.76 -14.39 10.45
N GLU A 826 38.71 -14.03 11.32
CA GLU A 826 39.82 -14.93 11.67
C GLU A 826 39.37 -16.12 12.54
N ALA A 827 38.32 -15.94 13.36
CA ALA A 827 37.68 -17.01 14.11
C ALA A 827 37.11 -18.10 13.18
N VAL A 828 36.31 -17.71 12.18
CA VAL A 828 35.69 -18.63 11.21
C VAL A 828 36.72 -19.46 10.44
N LYS A 829 37.86 -18.86 10.09
CA LYS A 829 38.97 -19.57 9.42
C LYS A 829 39.64 -20.63 10.30
N SER A 830 39.48 -20.56 11.62
CA SER A 830 40.03 -21.53 12.57
C SER A 830 39.03 -22.61 13.00
N SER A 831 37.73 -22.32 12.97
CA SER A 831 36.65 -23.25 13.35
C SER A 831 36.04 -24.01 12.17
N GLY A 832 36.04 -23.42 10.97
CA GLY A 832 35.24 -23.90 9.83
C GLY A 832 33.72 -23.73 9.99
N MET A 833 33.26 -23.16 11.10
CA MET A 833 31.85 -23.03 11.48
C MET A 833 31.47 -21.56 11.68
N ILE A 834 30.26 -21.20 11.26
CA ILE A 834 29.65 -19.88 11.46
C ILE A 834 28.40 -20.03 12.33
N ASP A 835 28.26 -19.16 13.32
CA ASP A 835 27.07 -19.09 14.17
C ASP A 835 25.93 -18.33 13.45
N LEU A 836 24.81 -19.02 13.24
CA LEU A 836 23.54 -18.48 12.73
C LEU A 836 22.60 -18.22 13.90
N GLU A 837 22.18 -16.98 14.10
CA GLU A 837 21.14 -16.63 15.06
C GLU A 837 19.75 -16.72 14.40
N ILE A 838 18.84 -17.42 15.08
CA ILE A 838 17.47 -17.69 14.66
C ILE A 838 16.54 -17.09 15.71
N THR A 839 15.66 -16.16 15.31
CA THR A 839 14.86 -15.34 16.24
C THR A 839 13.38 -15.29 15.85
N GLY A 840 12.48 -15.50 16.81
CA GLY A 840 11.04 -15.65 16.57
C GLY A 840 10.36 -16.55 17.60
N THR A 841 9.22 -17.16 17.25
CA THR A 841 8.50 -18.05 18.18
C THR A 841 9.22 -19.37 18.44
N ARG A 842 9.03 -19.96 19.63
CA ARG A 842 9.67 -21.24 20.02
C ARG A 842 9.27 -22.45 19.17
N THR A 843 8.18 -22.36 18.41
CA THR A 843 7.78 -23.33 17.39
C THR A 843 8.49 -23.05 16.07
N ALA A 844 8.32 -21.83 15.53
CA ALA A 844 8.88 -21.44 14.24
C ALA A 844 10.42 -21.52 14.21
N ILE A 845 11.12 -21.21 15.31
CA ILE A 845 12.57 -21.42 15.44
C ILE A 845 12.96 -22.88 15.19
N LYS A 846 12.20 -23.85 15.72
CA LYS A 846 12.52 -25.29 15.54
C LYS A 846 12.29 -25.75 14.11
N GLU A 847 11.24 -25.23 13.47
CA GLU A 847 10.87 -25.60 12.10
C GLU A 847 11.84 -24.95 11.09
N ALA A 848 12.25 -23.70 11.32
CA ALA A 848 13.33 -23.02 10.60
C ALA A 848 14.68 -23.73 10.81
N GLN A 849 15.02 -24.11 12.05
CA GLN A 849 16.23 -24.89 12.34
C GLN A 849 16.23 -26.22 11.56
N ALA A 850 15.12 -26.97 11.58
CA ALA A 850 15.00 -28.23 10.87
C ALA A 850 15.17 -28.09 9.35
N LYS A 851 14.61 -27.04 8.73
CA LYS A 851 14.82 -26.77 7.29
C LYS A 851 16.27 -26.34 6.99
N VAL A 852 16.88 -25.49 7.81
CA VAL A 852 18.30 -25.12 7.60
C VAL A 852 19.21 -26.33 7.77
N GLU A 853 18.97 -27.19 8.77
CA GLU A 853 19.66 -28.47 8.91
C GLU A 853 19.47 -29.39 7.70
N GLN A 854 18.27 -29.45 7.11
CA GLN A 854 18.04 -30.22 5.89
C GLN A 854 18.86 -29.66 4.72
N ILE A 855 18.87 -28.34 4.50
CA ILE A 855 19.65 -27.69 3.44
C ILE A 855 21.16 -27.93 3.64
N VAL A 856 21.65 -27.95 4.88
CA VAL A 856 23.04 -28.30 5.22
C VAL A 856 23.34 -29.77 4.92
N LYS A 857 22.42 -30.70 5.21
CA LYS A 857 22.57 -32.13 4.88
C LYS A 857 22.60 -32.35 3.36
N GLU A 858 21.68 -31.72 2.62
CA GLU A 858 21.65 -31.73 1.15
C GLU A 858 22.92 -31.10 0.53
N ALA A 859 23.48 -30.05 1.13
CA ALA A 859 24.73 -29.43 0.70
C ALA A 859 25.95 -30.34 0.95
N ALA A 860 26.00 -31.00 2.10
CA ALA A 860 27.08 -31.90 2.48
C ALA A 860 27.11 -33.20 1.65
N ASP A 861 26.00 -33.60 1.03
CA ASP A 861 25.90 -34.79 0.19
C ASP A 861 26.22 -34.58 -1.29
N TYR A 862 26.43 -33.34 -1.74
CA TYR A 862 26.90 -33.05 -3.10
C TYR A 862 28.41 -33.24 -3.21
N THR A 863 28.87 -34.02 -4.20
CA THR A 863 30.27 -34.37 -4.41
C THR A 863 30.65 -34.40 -5.89
N ASN A 864 31.92 -34.13 -6.16
CA ASN A 864 32.53 -34.23 -7.50
C ASN A 864 33.59 -35.33 -7.49
N GLU A 865 33.49 -36.30 -8.39
CA GLU A 865 34.47 -37.39 -8.55
C GLU A 865 34.99 -37.40 -10.00
N SER A 866 36.27 -37.72 -10.17
CA SER A 866 36.94 -37.77 -11.48
C SER A 866 37.57 -39.14 -11.72
N MET A 867 37.22 -39.78 -12.83
CA MET A 867 37.70 -41.12 -13.18
C MET A 867 38.40 -41.11 -14.54
N THR A 868 39.49 -41.87 -14.67
CA THR A 868 40.26 -41.98 -15.92
C THR A 868 39.88 -43.25 -16.67
N VAL A 869 39.44 -43.11 -17.93
CA VAL A 869 39.00 -44.22 -18.78
C VAL A 869 39.63 -44.06 -20.18
N ASP A 870 40.09 -45.15 -20.79
CA ASP A 870 40.63 -45.11 -22.16
C ASP A 870 39.56 -44.67 -23.18
N HIS A 871 39.93 -43.72 -24.04
CA HIS A 871 39.11 -43.16 -25.12
C HIS A 871 38.40 -44.23 -25.98
N LYS A 872 38.99 -45.43 -26.13
CA LYS A 872 38.33 -46.58 -26.81
C LYS A 872 36.91 -46.85 -26.29
N TYR A 873 36.70 -46.72 -24.97
CA TYR A 873 35.43 -47.04 -24.31
C TYR A 873 34.48 -45.84 -24.21
N HIS A 874 34.95 -44.60 -24.38
CA HIS A 874 34.10 -43.39 -24.28
C HIS A 874 32.91 -43.46 -25.24
N ARG A 875 33.14 -43.91 -26.49
CA ARG A 875 32.07 -44.08 -27.50
C ARG A 875 31.03 -45.12 -27.09
N VAL A 876 31.42 -46.14 -26.32
CA VAL A 876 30.53 -47.20 -25.81
C VAL A 876 29.73 -46.70 -24.60
N ILE A 877 30.36 -45.94 -23.70
CA ILE A 877 29.74 -45.31 -22.53
C ILE A 877 28.70 -44.26 -22.95
N VAL A 878 29.02 -43.43 -23.95
CA VAL A 878 28.07 -42.43 -24.49
C VAL A 878 26.93 -43.11 -25.26
N GLY A 879 27.25 -44.05 -26.15
CA GLY A 879 26.28 -44.70 -27.03
C GLY A 879 25.78 -43.81 -28.17
N ALA A 880 24.93 -44.36 -29.04
CA ALA A 880 24.40 -43.63 -30.19
C ALA A 880 23.48 -42.49 -29.75
N GLY A 881 23.87 -41.24 -30.02
CA GLY A 881 23.11 -40.05 -29.60
C GLY A 881 23.08 -39.81 -28.08
N GLY A 882 24.00 -40.41 -27.31
CA GLY A 882 24.00 -40.32 -25.85
C GLY A 882 23.03 -41.28 -25.15
N SER A 883 22.49 -42.29 -25.85
CA SER A 883 21.49 -43.21 -25.30
C SER A 883 21.98 -43.96 -24.06
N LYS A 884 23.17 -44.58 -24.12
CA LYS A 884 23.75 -45.31 -22.98
C LYS A 884 24.12 -44.39 -21.81
N LEU A 885 24.57 -43.16 -22.08
CA LEU A 885 24.80 -42.19 -21.01
C LEU A 885 23.49 -41.80 -20.29
N ARG A 886 22.39 -41.62 -21.03
CA ARG A 886 21.06 -41.37 -20.43
C ARG A 886 20.55 -42.59 -19.65
N GLU A 887 20.82 -43.80 -20.14
CA GLU A 887 20.49 -45.05 -19.45
C GLU A 887 21.26 -45.19 -18.13
N ILE A 888 22.57 -44.90 -18.11
CA ILE A 888 23.40 -44.85 -16.90
C ILE A 888 22.85 -43.81 -15.91
N ILE A 889 22.51 -42.61 -16.39
CA ILE A 889 21.91 -41.55 -15.57
C ILE A 889 20.56 -42.01 -14.97
N SER A 890 19.71 -42.66 -15.76
CA SER A 890 18.40 -43.16 -15.32
C SER A 890 18.55 -44.29 -14.29
N ASN A 891 19.37 -45.31 -14.59
CA ASN A 891 19.65 -46.45 -13.70
C ASN A 891 20.37 -46.03 -12.40
N ALA A 892 21.03 -44.88 -12.36
CA ALA A 892 21.57 -44.30 -11.13
C ALA A 892 20.51 -43.58 -10.26
N GLY A 893 19.28 -43.37 -10.78
CA GLY A 893 18.22 -42.59 -10.15
C GLY A 893 18.32 -41.08 -10.44
N GLY A 894 18.94 -40.71 -11.57
CA GLY A 894 19.34 -39.33 -11.83
C GLY A 894 18.23 -38.40 -12.31
N ASP A 895 17.11 -38.86 -12.86
CA ASP A 895 16.15 -37.96 -13.54
C ASP A 895 15.38 -37.01 -12.64
N GLU A 896 15.26 -37.31 -11.35
CA GLU A 896 14.73 -36.39 -10.34
C GLU A 896 15.80 -35.39 -9.84
N ILE A 897 17.10 -35.71 -10.01
CA ILE A 897 18.22 -34.95 -9.45
C ILE A 897 18.52 -33.72 -10.31
N ARG A 898 18.13 -32.54 -9.81
CA ARG A 898 18.51 -31.25 -10.38
C ARG A 898 19.98 -30.93 -10.05
N ASN A 899 20.71 -30.39 -11.02
CA ASN A 899 22.16 -30.10 -10.95
C ASN A 899 23.09 -31.34 -10.97
N LYS A 900 22.75 -32.40 -11.70
CA LYS A 900 23.70 -33.46 -12.10
C LYS A 900 24.53 -33.01 -13.32
N SER A 901 25.82 -33.36 -13.37
CA SER A 901 26.61 -33.32 -14.63
C SER A 901 27.50 -34.55 -14.75
N ILE A 902 27.70 -35.02 -15.99
CA ILE A 902 28.67 -36.06 -16.34
C ILE A 902 29.36 -35.56 -17.60
N ASP A 903 30.56 -35.00 -17.43
CA ASP A 903 31.29 -34.37 -18.51
C ASP A 903 32.27 -35.42 -19.07
N ILE A 904 31.92 -35.99 -20.23
CA ILE A 904 32.77 -36.92 -20.98
C ILE A 904 33.50 -36.12 -22.07
N PRO A 905 34.84 -36.19 -22.16
CA PRO A 905 35.61 -35.49 -23.18
C PRO A 905 35.18 -35.82 -24.61
N SER A 906 35.30 -34.83 -25.50
CA SER A 906 34.98 -34.98 -26.93
C SER A 906 36.00 -35.90 -27.62
N PRO A 907 35.61 -36.73 -28.60
CA PRO A 907 36.52 -37.68 -29.26
C PRO A 907 37.64 -37.05 -30.12
N GLY A 908 37.75 -35.72 -30.13
CA GLY A 908 38.90 -34.96 -30.66
C GLY A 908 39.77 -34.30 -29.59
N SER A 909 39.69 -34.72 -28.32
CA SER A 909 40.46 -34.17 -27.20
C SER A 909 41.34 -35.25 -26.53
N GLU A 910 42.52 -34.86 -26.05
CA GLU A 910 43.55 -35.79 -25.52
C GLU A 910 43.32 -36.22 -24.07
N SER A 911 42.28 -35.70 -23.41
CA SER A 911 41.97 -35.96 -22.01
C SER A 911 41.16 -37.24 -21.81
N ASN A 912 41.71 -38.21 -21.06
CA ASN A 912 41.03 -39.45 -20.68
C ASN A 912 40.17 -39.34 -19.39
N VAL A 913 39.91 -38.13 -18.90
CA VAL A 913 39.26 -37.90 -17.59
C VAL A 913 37.78 -37.58 -17.77
N ILE A 914 36.91 -38.41 -17.17
CA ILE A 914 35.48 -38.17 -17.03
C ILE A 914 35.23 -37.56 -15.65
N THR A 915 34.48 -36.46 -15.56
CA THR A 915 34.10 -35.84 -14.29
C THR A 915 32.60 -35.97 -14.03
N ILE A 916 32.23 -36.44 -12.84
CA ILE A 916 30.86 -36.71 -12.41
C ILE A 916 30.56 -35.80 -11.22
N GLN A 917 29.44 -35.07 -11.29
CA GLN A 917 28.99 -34.16 -10.24
C GLN A 917 27.56 -34.49 -9.81
N GLY A 918 27.33 -34.62 -8.50
CA GLY A 918 26.00 -34.85 -7.93
C GLY A 918 26.05 -35.47 -6.52
N PRO A 919 24.91 -35.97 -6.01
CA PRO A 919 24.85 -36.62 -4.71
C PRO A 919 25.75 -37.86 -4.62
N LYS A 920 26.45 -38.08 -3.50
CA LYS A 920 27.35 -39.24 -3.27
C LYS A 920 26.76 -40.58 -3.73
N SER A 921 25.48 -40.81 -3.45
CA SER A 921 24.73 -42.02 -3.79
C SER A 921 24.42 -42.17 -5.29
N PHE A 922 24.39 -41.07 -6.04
CA PHE A 922 24.31 -41.05 -7.51
C PHE A 922 25.70 -41.26 -8.12
N VAL A 923 26.71 -40.50 -7.66
CA VAL A 923 28.10 -40.59 -8.16
C VAL A 923 28.63 -42.02 -8.05
N ALA A 924 28.49 -42.65 -6.87
CA ALA A 924 28.94 -44.03 -6.63
C ALA A 924 28.17 -45.11 -7.42
N LYS A 925 26.95 -44.81 -7.92
CA LYS A 925 26.24 -45.70 -8.85
C LYS A 925 26.76 -45.51 -10.28
N VAL A 926 26.98 -44.27 -10.70
CA VAL A 926 27.48 -43.92 -12.04
C VAL A 926 28.90 -44.48 -12.25
N THR A 927 29.83 -44.26 -11.31
CA THR A 927 31.20 -44.81 -11.41
C THR A 927 31.19 -46.33 -11.47
N LYS A 928 30.36 -46.99 -10.64
CA LYS A 928 30.18 -48.44 -10.64
C LYS A 928 29.56 -48.98 -11.94
N GLN A 929 28.71 -48.22 -12.64
CA GLN A 929 28.17 -48.61 -13.94
C GLN A 929 29.17 -48.36 -15.08
N ILE A 930 29.92 -47.26 -15.05
CA ILE A 930 30.97 -46.98 -16.04
C ILE A 930 32.09 -48.02 -15.96
N ASN A 931 32.56 -48.37 -14.75
CA ASN A 931 33.61 -49.38 -14.58
C ASN A 931 33.17 -50.74 -15.14
N LYS A 932 31.93 -51.18 -14.89
CA LYS A 932 31.38 -52.41 -15.48
C LYS A 932 31.41 -52.39 -17.01
N ILE A 933 31.06 -51.28 -17.65
CA ILE A 933 31.07 -51.16 -19.12
C ILE A 933 32.50 -51.24 -19.68
N VAL A 934 33.52 -50.85 -18.90
CA VAL A 934 34.94 -51.05 -19.24
C VAL A 934 35.34 -52.51 -19.03
N GLU A 935 35.01 -53.11 -17.88
CA GLU A 935 35.26 -54.53 -17.56
C GLU A 935 34.63 -55.47 -18.61
N ASP A 936 33.36 -55.28 -18.97
CA ASP A 936 32.66 -56.02 -20.03
C ASP A 936 33.31 -55.82 -21.40
N GLY A 937 33.85 -54.62 -21.66
CA GLY A 937 34.54 -54.27 -22.90
C GLY A 937 35.93 -54.91 -23.04
N GLU A 938 36.65 -55.08 -21.93
CA GLU A 938 37.94 -55.78 -21.86
C GLU A 938 37.78 -57.31 -21.97
N ASN A 939 36.65 -57.87 -21.51
CA ASN A 939 36.37 -59.31 -21.52
C ASN A 939 35.59 -59.82 -22.75
N SER A 940 35.54 -59.03 -23.84
CA SER A 940 34.79 -59.38 -25.05
C SER A 940 35.56 -60.32 -26.01
N ILE A 941 34.87 -61.32 -26.57
CA ILE A 941 35.43 -62.36 -27.46
C ILE A 941 34.64 -62.41 -28.78
N THR A 942 35.33 -62.76 -29.87
CA THR A 942 34.77 -62.99 -31.21
C THR A 942 34.64 -64.49 -31.49
N SER A 943 33.46 -64.97 -31.90
CA SER A 943 33.28 -66.27 -32.57
C SER A 943 32.83 -66.11 -34.03
N GLU A 944 32.94 -67.20 -34.80
CA GLU A 944 32.53 -67.26 -36.21
C GLU A 944 31.46 -68.35 -36.40
N ILE A 945 30.38 -68.02 -37.11
CA ILE A 945 29.29 -68.93 -37.45
C ILE A 945 29.22 -69.07 -38.98
N ASP A 946 29.31 -70.30 -39.47
CA ASP A 946 28.94 -70.62 -40.85
C ASP A 946 27.41 -70.74 -40.98
N VAL A 947 26.85 -70.01 -41.94
CA VAL A 947 25.42 -69.97 -42.24
C VAL A 947 25.28 -69.93 -43.77
N PRO A 948 24.44 -70.77 -44.40
CA PRO A 948 24.25 -70.74 -45.85
C PRO A 948 23.74 -69.36 -46.35
N LYS A 949 24.32 -68.88 -47.46
CA LYS A 949 24.05 -67.53 -48.02
C LYS A 949 22.56 -67.24 -48.28
N GLU A 950 21.75 -68.27 -48.54
CA GLU A 950 20.29 -68.15 -48.71
C GLU A 950 19.55 -67.76 -47.42
N ARG A 951 20.07 -68.17 -46.25
CA ARG A 951 19.46 -67.92 -44.93
C ARG A 951 20.01 -66.67 -44.23
N HIS A 952 21.07 -66.04 -44.76
CA HIS A 952 21.55 -64.72 -44.28
C HIS A 952 20.43 -63.67 -44.22
N GLY A 953 19.52 -63.67 -45.20
CA GLY A 953 18.36 -62.76 -45.21
C GLY A 953 17.36 -62.98 -44.07
N ALA A 954 17.24 -64.22 -43.57
CA ALA A 954 16.39 -64.54 -42.42
C ALA A 954 17.05 -64.08 -41.10
N LEU A 955 18.38 -64.25 -40.97
CA LEU A 955 19.16 -63.79 -39.82
C LEU A 955 19.13 -62.24 -39.68
N VAL A 956 19.09 -61.51 -40.80
CA VAL A 956 18.95 -60.05 -40.82
C VAL A 956 17.49 -59.63 -40.52
N GLY A 957 16.52 -60.26 -41.19
CA GLY A 957 15.11 -59.87 -41.14
C GLY A 957 14.80 -58.56 -41.87
N PRO A 958 13.51 -58.21 -42.06
CA PRO A 958 13.12 -56.96 -42.70
C PRO A 958 13.66 -55.76 -41.91
N GLY A 959 14.39 -54.87 -42.60
CA GLY A 959 15.00 -53.68 -41.99
C GLY A 959 16.13 -53.95 -40.97
N GLY A 960 16.65 -55.17 -40.89
CA GLY A 960 17.62 -55.56 -39.86
C GLY A 960 17.01 -55.81 -38.48
N MET A 961 15.69 -55.98 -38.40
CA MET A 961 14.96 -56.14 -37.13
C MET A 961 15.42 -57.37 -36.33
N ILE A 962 15.53 -58.53 -36.98
CA ILE A 962 15.90 -59.79 -36.30
C ILE A 962 17.35 -59.71 -35.82
N ARG A 963 18.25 -59.16 -36.63
CA ARG A 963 19.64 -58.93 -36.20
C ARG A 963 19.70 -58.00 -34.99
N ARG A 964 19.05 -56.83 -35.04
CA ARG A 964 19.01 -55.88 -33.91
C ARG A 964 18.38 -56.48 -32.65
N GLN A 965 17.38 -57.34 -32.82
CA GLN A 965 16.75 -58.06 -31.71
C GLN A 965 17.72 -59.05 -31.06
N LEU A 966 18.42 -59.88 -31.85
CA LEU A 966 19.47 -60.78 -31.33
C LEU A 966 20.65 -60.00 -30.71
N GLU A 967 21.05 -58.89 -31.34
CA GLU A 967 22.11 -58.01 -30.84
C GLU A 967 21.73 -57.40 -29.47
N SER A 968 20.45 -57.03 -29.29
CA SER A 968 19.90 -56.47 -28.05
C SER A 968 19.55 -57.52 -26.99
N GLU A 969 19.12 -58.73 -27.38
CA GLU A 969 18.70 -59.79 -26.47
C GLU A 969 19.90 -60.42 -25.75
N PHE A 970 21.02 -60.58 -26.47
CA PHE A 970 22.24 -61.18 -25.91
C PHE A 970 23.32 -60.15 -25.53
N ASN A 971 23.17 -58.88 -25.89
CA ASN A 971 24.22 -57.85 -25.77
C ASN A 971 25.51 -58.27 -26.50
N VAL A 972 25.35 -58.55 -27.79
CA VAL A 972 26.38 -59.10 -28.70
C VAL A 972 26.27 -58.34 -30.03
N VAL A 973 27.38 -58.04 -30.71
CA VAL A 973 27.36 -57.42 -32.04
C VAL A 973 27.55 -58.51 -33.11
N ILE A 974 26.63 -58.57 -34.07
CA ILE A 974 26.54 -59.64 -35.08
C ILE A 974 26.89 -59.04 -36.45
N ASN A 975 28.14 -59.18 -36.85
CA ASN A 975 28.64 -58.65 -38.11
C ASN A 975 28.42 -59.68 -39.24
N ILE A 976 27.47 -59.36 -40.12
CA ILE A 976 27.10 -60.17 -41.29
C ILE A 976 27.68 -59.47 -42.53
N PRO A 977 28.59 -60.10 -43.29
CA PRO A 977 29.21 -59.48 -44.47
C PRO A 977 28.19 -59.15 -45.55
N ASN A 978 28.48 -58.13 -46.36
CA ASN A 978 27.53 -57.65 -47.38
C ASN A 978 27.40 -58.64 -48.54
N LYS A 979 26.33 -58.48 -49.34
CA LYS A 979 25.99 -59.39 -50.45
C LYS A 979 27.08 -59.57 -51.53
N ASN A 980 28.07 -58.69 -51.58
CA ASN A 980 29.21 -58.74 -52.51
C ASN A 980 30.51 -59.25 -51.84
N GLU A 981 30.52 -59.42 -50.53
CA GLU A 981 31.66 -59.89 -49.73
C GLU A 981 31.47 -61.39 -49.41
N THR A 982 32.55 -62.10 -49.10
CA THR A 982 32.46 -63.52 -48.69
C THR A 982 33.33 -63.74 -47.47
N GLY A 983 32.67 -63.95 -46.33
CA GLY A 983 33.24 -64.32 -45.04
C GLY A 983 32.17 -64.97 -44.16
N PRO A 984 32.55 -65.51 -42.99
CA PRO A 984 31.60 -66.03 -42.00
C PRO A 984 30.81 -64.89 -41.33
N VAL A 985 29.72 -65.24 -40.64
CA VAL A 985 29.05 -64.30 -39.73
C VAL A 985 29.85 -64.27 -38.43
N THR A 986 30.31 -63.10 -38.01
CA THR A 986 31.12 -62.96 -36.78
C THR A 986 30.30 -62.36 -35.65
N VAL A 987 30.49 -62.89 -34.45
CA VAL A 987 29.61 -62.69 -33.29
C VAL A 987 30.47 -62.28 -32.09
N THR A 988 30.29 -61.06 -31.60
CA THR A 988 31.25 -60.39 -30.69
C THR A 988 30.60 -59.94 -29.39
N GLY A 989 31.12 -60.40 -28.25
CA GLY A 989 30.58 -60.05 -26.92
C GLY A 989 31.11 -60.95 -25.81
N LEU A 990 30.45 -60.95 -24.65
CA LEU A 990 30.78 -61.81 -23.51
C LEU A 990 30.63 -63.30 -23.89
N ALA A 991 31.60 -64.13 -23.48
CA ALA A 991 31.73 -65.53 -23.89
C ALA A 991 30.44 -66.36 -23.70
N GLU A 992 29.76 -66.21 -22.56
CA GLU A 992 28.49 -66.90 -22.33
C GLU A 992 27.37 -66.47 -23.30
N ASN A 993 27.32 -65.19 -23.65
CA ASN A 993 26.23 -64.63 -24.42
C ASN A 993 26.39 -64.91 -25.92
N VAL A 994 27.64 -64.94 -26.41
CA VAL A 994 27.99 -65.48 -27.72
C VAL A 994 27.50 -66.93 -27.84
N ALA A 995 27.76 -67.78 -26.84
CA ALA A 995 27.31 -69.18 -26.83
C ALA A 995 25.78 -69.36 -26.71
N LYS A 996 25.06 -68.41 -26.09
CA LYS A 996 23.59 -68.39 -26.04
C LYS A 996 22.98 -67.95 -27.39
N ALA A 997 23.53 -66.87 -27.98
CA ALA A 997 23.13 -66.38 -29.29
C ALA A 997 23.33 -67.44 -30.39
N GLU A 998 24.49 -68.12 -30.39
CA GLU A 998 24.78 -69.22 -31.31
C GLU A 998 23.74 -70.34 -31.29
N LYS A 999 23.20 -70.69 -30.11
CA LYS A 999 22.16 -71.72 -29.98
C LYS A 999 20.83 -71.24 -30.53
N LYS A 1000 20.36 -70.05 -30.11
CA LYS A 1000 19.07 -69.51 -30.57
C LYS A 1000 19.02 -69.32 -32.10
N ILE A 1001 20.14 -68.89 -32.70
CA ILE A 1001 20.32 -68.77 -34.16
C ILE A 1001 20.19 -70.13 -34.86
N LYS A 1002 20.68 -71.22 -34.25
CA LYS A 1002 20.67 -72.57 -34.83
C LYS A 1002 19.31 -73.28 -34.65
N ASP A 1003 18.63 -73.08 -33.52
CA ASP A 1003 17.44 -73.84 -33.16
C ASP A 1003 16.09 -73.25 -33.61
N GLU A 1004 15.92 -71.93 -33.54
CA GLU A 1004 14.64 -71.25 -33.83
C GLU A 1004 14.52 -70.77 -35.29
N LEU A 1005 15.56 -70.13 -35.83
CA LEU A 1005 15.51 -69.46 -37.15
C LEU A 1005 15.65 -70.39 -38.36
N LEU A 1006 15.74 -71.72 -38.15
CA LEU A 1006 16.05 -72.72 -39.18
C LEU A 1006 15.04 -73.87 -39.29
N LYS A 1007 13.91 -73.84 -38.56
CA LYS A 1007 12.81 -74.84 -38.65
C LYS A 1007 11.50 -74.17 -39.12
N ASP A 1008 10.62 -74.95 -39.75
CA ASP A 1008 9.34 -74.50 -40.32
C ASP A 1008 8.16 -74.98 -39.44
N ASP A 1009 7.39 -74.08 -38.83
CA ASP A 1009 6.19 -74.43 -38.03
C ASP A 1009 4.87 -74.33 -38.83
N PHE A 1010 4.10 -75.41 -38.87
CA PHE A 1010 2.70 -75.45 -39.35
C PHE A 1010 1.95 -76.68 -38.82
N ASP A 1011 0.62 -76.61 -38.66
CA ASP A 1011 -0.17 -77.70 -38.07
C ASP A 1011 -0.58 -78.79 -39.08
N VAL A 1012 -1.08 -78.37 -40.25
CA VAL A 1012 -1.58 -79.26 -41.33
C VAL A 1012 -1.32 -78.59 -42.68
N GLU A 1013 -0.92 -79.34 -43.71
CA GLU A 1013 -0.73 -78.83 -45.09
C GLU A 1013 -1.66 -79.58 -46.06
N ILE A 1014 -2.39 -78.84 -46.90
CA ILE A 1014 -3.33 -79.38 -47.90
C ILE A 1014 -3.00 -78.79 -49.27
N ASP A 1015 -2.76 -79.61 -50.30
CA ASP A 1015 -2.49 -79.11 -51.65
C ASP A 1015 -3.77 -78.76 -52.42
N VAL A 1016 -3.92 -77.47 -52.76
CA VAL A 1016 -5.03 -76.98 -53.59
C VAL A 1016 -4.50 -76.67 -55.01
N PRO A 1017 -4.96 -77.36 -56.07
CA PRO A 1017 -4.53 -77.07 -57.44
C PRO A 1017 -4.88 -75.64 -57.87
N ALA A 1018 -3.92 -74.93 -58.47
CA ALA A 1018 -4.05 -73.51 -58.80
C ALA A 1018 -5.29 -73.18 -59.66
N SER A 1019 -5.64 -74.06 -60.62
CA SER A 1019 -6.79 -73.90 -61.52
C SER A 1019 -8.14 -73.82 -60.78
N ILE A 1020 -8.31 -74.53 -59.67
CA ILE A 1020 -9.55 -74.54 -58.87
C ILE A 1020 -9.48 -73.68 -57.61
N HIS A 1021 -8.30 -73.17 -57.25
CA HIS A 1021 -8.06 -72.31 -56.08
C HIS A 1021 -9.06 -71.15 -55.94
N THR A 1022 -9.46 -70.53 -57.05
CA THR A 1022 -10.40 -69.40 -57.06
C THR A 1022 -11.83 -69.80 -56.65
N PHE A 1023 -12.25 -71.02 -56.97
CA PHE A 1023 -13.53 -71.60 -56.56
C PHE A 1023 -13.44 -72.12 -55.12
N VAL A 1024 -12.43 -72.95 -54.82
CA VAL A 1024 -12.23 -73.56 -53.49
C VAL A 1024 -12.15 -72.49 -52.40
N SER A 1025 -11.40 -71.41 -52.63
CA SER A 1025 -11.27 -70.31 -51.66
C SER A 1025 -12.43 -69.33 -51.63
N GLU A 1026 -13.43 -69.43 -52.52
CA GLU A 1026 -14.43 -68.40 -52.80
C GLU A 1026 -13.80 -67.00 -53.02
N ARG A 1027 -12.75 -66.91 -53.85
CA ARG A 1027 -11.91 -65.70 -54.01
C ARG A 1027 -11.38 -65.12 -52.68
N GLY A 1028 -11.20 -65.96 -51.67
CA GLY A 1028 -10.74 -65.63 -50.32
C GLY A 1028 -11.83 -65.59 -49.24
N ALA A 1029 -13.13 -65.68 -49.59
CA ALA A 1029 -14.20 -65.67 -48.60
C ALA A 1029 -14.22 -66.93 -47.72
N LEU A 1030 -13.83 -68.11 -48.23
CA LEU A 1030 -13.68 -69.31 -47.39
C LEU A 1030 -12.52 -69.17 -46.40
N ILE A 1031 -11.40 -68.57 -46.82
CA ILE A 1031 -10.24 -68.33 -45.93
C ILE A 1031 -10.67 -67.41 -44.76
N GLN A 1032 -11.46 -66.38 -45.04
CA GLN A 1032 -12.03 -65.52 -44.00
C GLN A 1032 -13.03 -66.27 -43.11
N LYS A 1033 -13.85 -67.17 -43.66
CA LYS A 1033 -14.77 -68.04 -42.89
C LYS A 1033 -14.02 -68.99 -41.95
N LEU A 1034 -12.94 -69.63 -42.41
CA LEU A 1034 -12.09 -70.49 -41.57
C LEU A 1034 -11.39 -69.71 -40.44
N ARG A 1035 -10.97 -68.46 -40.69
CA ARG A 1035 -10.41 -67.59 -39.66
C ARG A 1035 -11.46 -67.14 -38.63
N GLN A 1036 -12.66 -66.77 -39.08
CA GLN A 1036 -13.73 -66.24 -38.22
C GLN A 1036 -14.46 -67.32 -37.42
N ASP A 1037 -14.81 -68.45 -38.06
CA ASP A 1037 -15.68 -69.46 -37.46
C ASP A 1037 -14.87 -70.56 -36.73
N ASN A 1038 -13.63 -70.84 -37.17
CA ASN A 1038 -12.79 -71.94 -36.66
C ASN A 1038 -11.43 -71.50 -36.09
N PHE A 1039 -11.09 -70.19 -36.08
CA PHE A 1039 -9.77 -69.67 -35.66
C PHE A 1039 -8.56 -70.24 -36.43
N ILE A 1040 -8.75 -70.60 -37.70
CA ILE A 1040 -7.69 -71.19 -38.54
C ILE A 1040 -7.19 -70.18 -39.57
N ASN A 1041 -5.89 -69.90 -39.50
CA ASN A 1041 -5.21 -69.00 -40.41
C ASN A 1041 -4.55 -69.82 -41.54
N VAL A 1042 -4.88 -69.51 -42.80
CA VAL A 1042 -4.36 -70.22 -43.98
C VAL A 1042 -3.14 -69.49 -44.54
N ARG A 1043 -1.96 -70.05 -44.33
CA ARG A 1043 -0.68 -69.56 -44.87
C ARG A 1043 -0.33 -70.37 -46.11
N HIS A 1044 0.17 -69.74 -47.18
CA HIS A 1044 0.40 -70.41 -48.47
C HIS A 1044 1.91 -70.49 -48.82
N GLY A 1045 2.78 -70.38 -47.82
CA GLY A 1045 4.24 -70.33 -47.97
C GLY A 1045 4.70 -69.33 -49.05
N ASN A 1046 5.69 -69.74 -49.84
CA ASN A 1046 6.19 -68.98 -50.99
C ASN A 1046 5.11 -68.74 -52.08
N SER A 1047 4.09 -69.60 -52.16
CA SER A 1047 2.96 -69.47 -53.10
C SER A 1047 1.94 -68.38 -52.71
N SER A 1048 2.11 -67.71 -51.56
CA SER A 1048 1.18 -66.65 -51.08
C SER A 1048 0.95 -65.52 -52.09
N ARG A 1049 1.98 -65.13 -52.88
CA ARG A 1049 1.81 -64.14 -53.95
C ARG A 1049 0.93 -64.66 -55.10
N ARG A 1050 1.08 -65.95 -55.45
CA ARG A 1050 0.31 -66.64 -56.50
C ARG A 1050 -1.16 -66.83 -56.10
N ALA A 1051 -1.41 -67.34 -54.90
CA ALA A 1051 -2.75 -67.47 -54.31
C ALA A 1051 -3.50 -66.12 -54.28
N THR A 1052 -2.81 -65.04 -53.87
CA THR A 1052 -3.38 -63.69 -53.83
C THR A 1052 -3.65 -63.11 -55.22
N LYS A 1053 -2.79 -63.39 -56.21
CA LYS A 1053 -2.98 -62.98 -57.62
C LYS A 1053 -4.22 -63.65 -58.21
N LEU A 1054 -4.35 -64.97 -58.07
CA LEU A 1054 -5.48 -65.75 -58.60
C LEU A 1054 -6.82 -65.25 -58.06
N ASN A 1055 -6.92 -65.03 -56.75
CA ASN A 1055 -8.16 -64.55 -56.12
C ASN A 1055 -8.54 -63.10 -56.50
N LYS A 1056 -7.60 -62.31 -57.02
CA LYS A 1056 -7.82 -60.94 -57.51
C LYS A 1056 -7.99 -60.84 -59.03
N ALA A 1057 -8.00 -61.96 -59.77
CA ALA A 1057 -8.20 -61.94 -61.21
C ALA A 1057 -9.57 -61.32 -61.58
N LYS A 1058 -9.60 -60.50 -62.64
CA LYS A 1058 -10.87 -59.96 -63.18
C LYS A 1058 -11.74 -61.10 -63.69
N LEU A 1059 -13.06 -60.92 -63.61
CA LEU A 1059 -14.01 -61.79 -64.32
C LEU A 1059 -14.17 -61.26 -65.74
N ASP A 1060 -14.21 -62.18 -66.70
CA ASP A 1060 -14.67 -61.89 -68.05
C ASP A 1060 -16.20 -62.06 -68.09
N ILE A 1061 -16.91 -61.07 -68.63
CA ILE A 1061 -18.38 -61.00 -68.60
C ILE A 1061 -18.82 -60.49 -69.99
N PRO A 1062 -19.55 -61.29 -70.79
CA PRO A 1062 -19.95 -60.91 -72.15
C PRO A 1062 -21.13 -59.91 -72.11
N VAL A 1063 -20.82 -58.65 -71.84
CA VAL A 1063 -21.78 -57.56 -71.55
C VAL A 1063 -22.89 -57.45 -72.60
N GLU A 1064 -22.54 -57.56 -73.89
CA GLU A 1064 -23.47 -57.45 -75.03
C GLU A 1064 -24.54 -58.55 -75.06
N LYS A 1065 -24.21 -59.77 -74.59
CA LYS A 1065 -25.18 -60.87 -74.47
C LYS A 1065 -26.05 -60.75 -73.23
N VAL A 1066 -25.44 -60.32 -72.13
CA VAL A 1066 -26.02 -60.35 -70.77
C VAL A 1066 -27.04 -59.22 -70.58
N ARG A 1067 -26.74 -58.01 -71.08
CA ARG A 1067 -27.69 -56.90 -71.09
C ARG A 1067 -28.85 -57.15 -72.08
N PRO A 1068 -30.03 -56.56 -71.90
CA PRO A 1068 -31.10 -56.59 -72.91
C PRO A 1068 -30.76 -55.66 -74.08
N ALA A 1069 -31.42 -55.85 -75.23
CA ALA A 1069 -31.24 -54.98 -76.39
C ALA A 1069 -31.90 -53.60 -76.16
N GLU A 1070 -31.32 -52.55 -76.73
CA GLU A 1070 -31.79 -51.17 -76.56
C GLU A 1070 -33.25 -51.01 -77.02
N GLY A 1071 -34.10 -50.48 -76.14
CA GLY A 1071 -35.53 -50.28 -76.38
C GLY A 1071 -36.48 -51.31 -75.75
N SER A 1072 -36.01 -52.24 -74.93
CA SER A 1072 -36.84 -53.23 -74.23
C SER A 1072 -37.05 -52.91 -72.73
N GLU A 1073 -38.24 -53.20 -72.19
CA GLU A 1073 -38.66 -52.78 -70.84
C GLU A 1073 -38.27 -53.75 -69.69
N GLU A 1074 -37.45 -54.76 -69.96
CA GLU A 1074 -37.06 -55.77 -68.96
C GLU A 1074 -36.17 -55.18 -67.86
N LYS A 1075 -36.62 -55.24 -66.60
CA LYS A 1075 -35.90 -54.66 -65.43
C LYS A 1075 -34.87 -55.60 -64.81
N VAL A 1076 -34.96 -56.89 -65.08
CA VAL A 1076 -34.04 -57.95 -64.62
C VAL A 1076 -33.97 -59.02 -65.71
N LYS A 1077 -32.76 -59.38 -66.15
CA LYS A 1077 -32.51 -60.42 -67.16
C LYS A 1077 -31.55 -61.47 -66.58
N VAL A 1078 -31.83 -62.73 -66.84
CA VAL A 1078 -30.96 -63.86 -66.46
C VAL A 1078 -30.47 -64.55 -67.73
N THR A 1079 -29.18 -64.77 -67.85
CA THR A 1079 -28.60 -65.69 -68.84
C THR A 1079 -27.80 -66.76 -68.12
N ILE A 1080 -27.93 -68.01 -68.56
CA ILE A 1080 -27.15 -69.14 -68.08
C ILE A 1080 -26.48 -69.76 -69.30
N GLU A 1081 -25.15 -69.82 -69.28
CA GLU A 1081 -24.34 -70.42 -70.32
C GLU A 1081 -23.55 -71.59 -69.71
N GLU A 1082 -23.44 -72.69 -70.45
CA GLU A 1082 -22.49 -73.76 -70.12
C GLU A 1082 -21.08 -73.29 -70.50
N VAL A 1083 -20.20 -73.20 -69.52
CA VAL A 1083 -18.82 -72.72 -69.70
C VAL A 1083 -17.91 -73.80 -69.14
N GLY A 1084 -17.41 -74.63 -70.05
CA GLY A 1084 -16.57 -75.80 -69.75
C GLY A 1084 -15.42 -75.53 -68.77
N ALA A 1085 -14.87 -76.60 -68.22
CA ALA A 1085 -13.87 -76.58 -67.15
C ALA A 1085 -12.82 -75.47 -67.37
N PRO A 1086 -12.55 -74.62 -66.35
CA PRO A 1086 -11.96 -73.29 -66.53
C PRO A 1086 -10.64 -73.37 -67.29
N ASN A 1087 -10.59 -72.68 -68.44
CA ASN A 1087 -9.61 -72.93 -69.50
C ASN A 1087 -8.16 -72.85 -68.98
N VAL A 1088 -7.45 -73.97 -69.00
CA VAL A 1088 -6.35 -74.28 -68.05
C VAL A 1088 -4.99 -73.65 -68.43
N ALA A 1089 -4.90 -73.03 -69.62
CA ALA A 1089 -3.67 -72.83 -70.39
C ALA A 1089 -2.64 -71.78 -69.88
N SER A 1090 -2.46 -71.57 -68.57
CA SER A 1090 -1.41 -70.65 -68.06
C SER A 1090 -0.85 -70.87 -66.65
N GLU A 1091 -1.46 -71.67 -65.77
CA GLU A 1091 -1.01 -71.77 -64.36
C GLU A 1091 -1.11 -73.20 -63.77
N GLU A 1092 -0.25 -74.11 -64.22
CA GLU A 1092 -0.07 -75.43 -63.59
C GLU A 1092 0.61 -75.36 -62.20
N GLY A 1093 0.32 -76.34 -61.34
CA GLY A 1093 0.97 -76.52 -60.03
C GLY A 1093 0.01 -76.47 -58.83
N MET A 1094 0.46 -77.03 -57.71
CA MET A 1094 -0.25 -76.99 -56.43
C MET A 1094 0.07 -75.71 -55.65
N ILE A 1095 -0.88 -75.29 -54.83
CA ILE A 1095 -0.72 -74.24 -53.83
C ILE A 1095 -0.94 -74.89 -52.46
N PRO A 1096 0.11 -75.10 -51.65
CA PRO A 1096 -0.06 -75.66 -50.32
C PRO A 1096 -0.80 -74.68 -49.41
N TRP A 1097 -1.80 -75.18 -48.71
CA TRP A 1097 -2.56 -74.49 -47.68
C TRP A 1097 -2.09 -74.99 -46.32
N ARG A 1098 -1.13 -74.29 -45.71
CA ARG A 1098 -0.67 -74.53 -44.35
C ARG A 1098 -1.65 -73.90 -43.38
N LEU A 1099 -2.42 -74.74 -42.70
CA LEU A 1099 -3.34 -74.36 -41.64
C LEU A 1099 -2.56 -74.17 -40.34
N VAL A 1100 -2.87 -73.10 -39.62
CA VAL A 1100 -2.36 -72.83 -38.26
C VAL A 1100 -3.54 -72.42 -37.39
N TYR A 1101 -3.71 -73.05 -36.22
CA TYR A 1101 -4.76 -72.70 -35.26
C TYR A 1101 -4.30 -71.57 -34.33
N GLU A 1102 -4.90 -70.40 -34.50
CA GLU A 1102 -4.55 -69.14 -33.83
C GLU A 1102 -5.80 -68.58 -33.12
N PRO A 1103 -6.16 -69.08 -31.91
CA PRO A 1103 -7.31 -68.59 -31.17
C PRO A 1103 -7.06 -67.17 -30.65
N ILE A 1104 -8.09 -66.33 -30.71
CA ILE A 1104 -8.07 -64.96 -30.16
C ILE A 1104 -8.68 -65.04 -28.76
N ASP A 1105 -7.93 -64.64 -27.73
CA ASP A 1105 -8.51 -64.49 -26.38
C ASP A 1105 -9.10 -63.07 -26.25
N TYR A 1106 -10.39 -63.00 -25.94
CA TYR A 1106 -11.14 -61.74 -25.99
C TYR A 1106 -11.12 -60.98 -24.67
N ASP A 1107 -10.79 -61.65 -23.56
CA ASP A 1107 -10.69 -61.06 -22.23
C ASP A 1107 -9.52 -60.05 -22.13
N GLU A 1108 -8.42 -60.28 -22.87
CA GLU A 1108 -7.25 -59.39 -22.92
C GLU A 1108 -7.52 -58.09 -23.73
N LEU A 1109 -8.45 -58.13 -24.68
CA LEU A 1109 -8.71 -57.01 -25.60
C LEU A 1109 -9.70 -55.95 -25.05
N LEU A 1110 -10.30 -56.22 -23.89
CA LEU A 1110 -11.31 -55.37 -23.23
C LEU A 1110 -10.79 -54.70 -21.94
N GLY A 1111 -9.47 -54.63 -21.76
CA GLY A 1111 -8.82 -54.30 -20.50
C GLY A 1111 -9.22 -52.95 -19.87
N GLU A 1112 -10.08 -53.00 -18.84
CA GLU A 1112 -10.18 -51.98 -17.81
C GLU A 1112 -9.10 -52.24 -16.73
N THR A 1113 -7.93 -51.61 -16.87
CA THR A 1113 -6.90 -51.64 -15.82
C THR A 1113 -7.10 -50.48 -14.85
N LEU A 1114 -7.80 -50.74 -13.74
CA LEU A 1114 -7.75 -49.87 -12.56
C LEU A 1114 -6.60 -50.34 -11.65
N GLU A 1115 -5.69 -49.42 -11.31
CA GLU A 1115 -4.55 -49.70 -10.44
C GLU A 1115 -4.97 -49.64 -8.96
N GLY A 1116 -4.79 -50.74 -8.21
CA GLY A 1116 -5.02 -50.76 -6.76
C GLY A 1116 -5.15 -52.17 -6.16
N GLU A 1117 -4.16 -52.52 -5.33
CA GLU A 1117 -4.10 -53.69 -4.42
C GLU A 1117 -3.67 -55.08 -4.97
N GLY A 1118 -2.53 -55.56 -4.44
CA GLY A 1118 -2.40 -56.94 -3.92
C GLY A 1118 -2.13 -58.08 -4.91
N GLU A 1119 -0.85 -58.48 -5.03
CA GLU A 1119 -0.46 -59.78 -5.58
C GLU A 1119 -0.87 -60.96 -4.66
N GLU A 1120 -2.14 -61.37 -4.65
CA GLU A 1120 -2.50 -62.70 -4.11
C GLU A 1120 -3.83 -63.28 -4.64
N LYS A 1121 -4.04 -63.28 -5.97
CA LYS A 1121 -5.18 -64.00 -6.61
C LYS A 1121 -4.99 -64.49 -8.05
N ALA A 1122 -3.74 -64.65 -8.51
CA ALA A 1122 -3.45 -65.20 -9.84
C ALA A 1122 -3.60 -66.75 -9.93
N GLU A 1123 -3.64 -67.47 -8.81
CA GLU A 1123 -3.76 -68.93 -8.80
C GLU A 1123 -5.23 -69.42 -8.76
N LYS A 1124 -5.91 -69.43 -9.93
CA LYS A 1124 -6.93 -70.44 -10.34
C LYS A 1124 -7.67 -70.04 -11.64
N LYS A 1125 -7.07 -70.29 -12.80
CA LYS A 1125 -7.81 -70.55 -14.06
C LYS A 1125 -6.97 -71.15 -15.19
N ALA A 1126 -6.13 -72.14 -14.87
CA ALA A 1126 -5.58 -73.04 -15.88
C ALA A 1126 -6.74 -73.83 -16.53
N LYS A 1127 -7.25 -73.34 -17.68
CA LYS A 1127 -8.21 -74.07 -18.53
C LYS A 1127 -7.47 -75.32 -19.04
N ASP A 1128 -8.01 -76.53 -18.85
CA ASP A 1128 -7.31 -77.79 -19.11
C ASP A 1128 -6.58 -77.82 -20.47
N PRO A 1129 -5.25 -78.05 -20.51
CA PRO A 1129 -4.49 -78.14 -21.77
C PRO A 1129 -5.07 -79.20 -22.73
N GLN A 1130 -5.62 -80.28 -22.17
CA GLN A 1130 -6.24 -81.37 -22.90
C GLN A 1130 -7.55 -80.93 -23.59
N ALA A 1131 -8.32 -80.02 -22.98
CA ALA A 1131 -9.51 -79.42 -23.59
C ALA A 1131 -9.17 -78.39 -24.67
N ALA A 1132 -8.04 -77.68 -24.56
CA ALA A 1132 -7.53 -76.81 -25.60
C ALA A 1132 -7.02 -77.61 -26.82
N ALA A 1133 -6.25 -78.66 -26.61
CA ALA A 1133 -5.77 -79.55 -27.66
C ALA A 1133 -6.92 -80.22 -28.45
N ALA A 1134 -7.93 -80.73 -27.75
CA ALA A 1134 -9.12 -81.31 -28.38
C ALA A 1134 -9.90 -80.28 -29.23
N LYS A 1135 -10.00 -79.01 -28.79
CA LYS A 1135 -10.61 -77.93 -29.58
C LYS A 1135 -9.80 -77.59 -30.82
N LYS A 1136 -8.47 -77.53 -30.73
CA LYS A 1136 -7.56 -77.31 -31.88
C LYS A 1136 -7.74 -78.39 -32.94
N GLN A 1137 -7.69 -79.67 -32.54
CA GLN A 1137 -7.91 -80.80 -33.46
C GLN A 1137 -9.32 -80.77 -34.08
N ALA A 1138 -10.36 -80.61 -33.28
CA ALA A 1138 -11.74 -80.57 -33.75
C ALA A 1138 -12.08 -79.34 -34.64
N ALA A 1139 -11.27 -78.28 -34.60
CA ALA A 1139 -11.34 -77.16 -35.54
C ALA A 1139 -10.63 -77.49 -36.87
N LEU A 1140 -9.41 -78.05 -36.80
CA LEU A 1140 -8.62 -78.45 -37.97
C LEU A 1140 -9.37 -79.52 -38.79
N ASP A 1141 -9.94 -80.53 -38.14
CA ASP A 1141 -10.75 -81.59 -38.76
C ASP A 1141 -12.03 -81.08 -39.44
N LYS A 1142 -12.55 -79.91 -39.05
CA LYS A 1142 -13.68 -79.26 -39.74
C LYS A 1142 -13.19 -78.47 -40.94
N ALA A 1143 -12.04 -77.81 -40.83
CA ALA A 1143 -11.45 -77.05 -41.93
C ALA A 1143 -11.00 -77.95 -43.10
N THR A 1144 -10.31 -79.06 -42.81
CA THR A 1144 -9.85 -80.05 -43.81
C THR A 1144 -11.03 -80.56 -44.64
N LYS A 1145 -12.04 -81.14 -43.99
CA LYS A 1145 -13.25 -81.69 -44.64
C LYS A 1145 -14.02 -80.64 -45.45
N LEU A 1146 -14.06 -79.39 -45.00
CA LEU A 1146 -14.70 -78.30 -45.74
C LEU A 1146 -13.89 -77.98 -47.01
N ILE A 1147 -12.56 -77.82 -46.92
CA ILE A 1147 -11.68 -77.59 -48.07
C ILE A 1147 -11.78 -78.74 -49.08
N GLU A 1148 -11.70 -80.00 -48.62
CA GLU A 1148 -11.80 -81.21 -49.44
C GLU A 1148 -13.14 -81.32 -50.18
N SER A 1149 -14.27 -81.07 -49.49
CA SER A 1149 -15.60 -81.08 -50.13
C SER A 1149 -15.75 -80.01 -51.20
N ARG A 1150 -15.09 -78.85 -51.05
CA ARG A 1150 -15.05 -77.79 -52.07
C ARG A 1150 -14.07 -78.10 -53.21
N ILE A 1151 -12.99 -78.86 -52.98
CA ILE A 1151 -12.12 -79.40 -54.03
C ILE A 1151 -12.86 -80.42 -54.90
N ALA A 1152 -13.76 -81.23 -54.30
CA ALA A 1152 -14.64 -82.13 -55.05
C ALA A 1152 -15.63 -81.33 -55.93
N LEU A 1153 -16.45 -80.47 -55.31
CA LEU A 1153 -17.48 -79.66 -56.00
C LEU A 1153 -16.91 -78.73 -57.09
N ALA A 1154 -15.63 -78.35 -57.02
CA ALA A 1154 -14.98 -77.54 -58.04
C ALA A 1154 -14.89 -78.22 -59.42
N LYS A 1155 -14.94 -79.56 -59.47
CA LYS A 1155 -14.88 -80.34 -60.72
C LYS A 1155 -16.17 -80.25 -61.53
N ASP A 1156 -17.31 -80.22 -60.83
CA ASP A 1156 -18.65 -80.24 -61.42
C ASP A 1156 -19.18 -78.82 -61.73
N ALA A 1157 -18.37 -77.79 -61.49
CA ALA A 1157 -18.73 -76.37 -61.59
C ALA A 1157 -18.62 -75.78 -63.02
N THR A 1158 -19.30 -76.41 -63.98
CA THR A 1158 -19.26 -76.11 -65.42
C THR A 1158 -20.31 -75.11 -65.93
N TYR A 1159 -21.21 -74.61 -65.08
CA TYR A 1159 -22.23 -73.64 -65.48
C TYR A 1159 -21.95 -72.25 -64.92
N VAL A 1160 -22.24 -71.23 -65.73
CA VAL A 1160 -22.13 -69.82 -65.35
C VAL A 1160 -23.48 -69.13 -65.57
N GLY A 1161 -23.95 -68.43 -64.54
CA GLY A 1161 -25.15 -67.61 -64.59
C GLY A 1161 -24.79 -66.14 -64.42
N TYR A 1162 -25.37 -65.29 -65.26
CA TYR A 1162 -25.30 -63.84 -65.15
C TYR A 1162 -26.70 -63.30 -64.84
N VAL A 1163 -26.83 -62.52 -63.77
CA VAL A 1163 -28.09 -61.83 -63.41
C VAL A 1163 -27.86 -60.34 -63.53
N TRP A 1164 -28.48 -59.73 -64.55
CA TRP A 1164 -28.42 -58.30 -64.82
C TRP A 1164 -29.66 -57.58 -64.29
N THR A 1165 -29.52 -56.33 -63.86
CA THR A 1165 -30.66 -55.44 -63.56
C THR A 1165 -30.33 -53.97 -63.78
N THR A 1166 -31.35 -53.19 -64.14
CA THR A 1166 -31.29 -51.72 -64.16
C THR A 1166 -31.02 -51.12 -62.77
N ASN A 1167 -31.50 -51.75 -61.70
CA ASN A 1167 -31.48 -51.19 -60.34
C ASN A 1167 -30.40 -51.82 -59.44
N PHE A 1168 -29.14 -51.75 -59.88
CA PHE A 1168 -27.96 -52.26 -59.15
C PHE A 1168 -27.83 -51.79 -57.69
N LYS A 1169 -28.48 -50.68 -57.31
CA LYS A 1169 -28.61 -50.23 -55.90
C LYS A 1169 -29.21 -51.30 -54.97
N HIS A 1170 -30.02 -52.23 -55.50
CA HIS A 1170 -30.62 -53.33 -54.72
C HIS A 1170 -29.70 -54.53 -54.51
N PHE A 1171 -28.46 -54.55 -55.04
CA PHE A 1171 -27.48 -55.60 -54.73
C PHE A 1171 -27.17 -55.71 -53.23
N ASN A 1172 -27.37 -54.65 -52.44
CA ASN A 1172 -27.32 -54.71 -50.98
C ASN A 1172 -28.35 -55.68 -50.36
N LYS A 1173 -29.52 -55.90 -50.98
CA LYS A 1173 -30.51 -56.91 -50.55
C LYS A 1173 -29.96 -58.35 -50.70
N ILE A 1174 -29.24 -58.61 -51.80
CA ILE A 1174 -28.60 -59.91 -52.07
C ILE A 1174 -27.53 -60.20 -51.02
N VAL A 1175 -26.68 -59.20 -50.73
CA VAL A 1175 -25.59 -59.33 -49.75
C VAL A 1175 -26.13 -59.48 -48.32
N GLY A 1176 -27.07 -58.61 -47.93
CA GLY A 1176 -27.61 -58.56 -46.57
C GLY A 1176 -26.63 -57.96 -45.54
N PRO A 1177 -27.10 -57.62 -44.33
CA PRO A 1177 -26.24 -57.08 -43.26
C PRO A 1177 -25.13 -58.10 -42.91
N GLY A 1178 -23.88 -57.63 -42.82
CA GLY A 1178 -22.72 -58.51 -42.59
C GLY A 1178 -22.42 -59.54 -43.69
N GLY A 1179 -23.07 -59.46 -44.86
CA GLY A 1179 -22.97 -60.49 -45.90
C GLY A 1179 -23.77 -61.76 -45.59
N SER A 1180 -24.65 -61.73 -44.59
CA SER A 1180 -25.43 -62.89 -44.12
C SER A 1180 -26.28 -63.56 -45.19
N ASN A 1181 -26.99 -62.79 -46.01
CA ASN A 1181 -27.91 -63.36 -47.01
C ASN A 1181 -27.12 -63.99 -48.17
N ILE A 1182 -26.03 -63.37 -48.64
CA ILE A 1182 -25.18 -63.99 -49.67
C ILE A 1182 -24.40 -65.19 -49.13
N LYS A 1183 -23.94 -65.17 -47.86
CA LYS A 1183 -23.38 -66.36 -47.19
C LYS A 1183 -24.39 -67.51 -47.23
N ARG A 1184 -25.64 -67.26 -46.80
CA ARG A 1184 -26.73 -68.25 -46.82
C ARG A 1184 -26.98 -68.81 -48.22
N ILE A 1185 -27.11 -67.95 -49.25
CA ILE A 1185 -27.34 -68.42 -50.62
C ILE A 1185 -26.16 -69.29 -51.10
N ARG A 1186 -24.90 -68.89 -50.87
CA ARG A 1186 -23.73 -69.72 -51.25
C ARG A 1186 -23.67 -71.06 -50.53
N ASP A 1187 -23.96 -71.08 -49.22
CA ASP A 1187 -23.98 -72.31 -48.43
C ASP A 1187 -25.18 -73.22 -48.82
N GLU A 1188 -26.31 -72.66 -49.25
CA GLU A 1188 -27.49 -73.41 -49.76
C GLU A 1188 -27.32 -73.93 -51.20
N THR A 1189 -26.63 -73.20 -52.09
CA THR A 1189 -26.52 -73.56 -53.53
C THR A 1189 -25.16 -74.13 -53.93
N GLY A 1190 -24.15 -74.05 -53.05
CA GLY A 1190 -22.78 -74.49 -53.34
C GLY A 1190 -22.05 -73.67 -54.43
N THR A 1191 -22.55 -72.49 -54.79
CA THR A 1191 -22.05 -71.72 -55.96
C THR A 1191 -21.17 -70.52 -55.59
N LEU A 1192 -20.21 -70.23 -56.47
CA LEU A 1192 -19.37 -69.05 -56.42
C LEU A 1192 -20.16 -67.83 -56.91
N ILE A 1193 -20.76 -67.07 -55.98
CA ILE A 1193 -21.54 -65.85 -56.28
C ILE A 1193 -20.68 -64.61 -56.06
N ASN A 1194 -20.35 -63.89 -57.14
CA ASN A 1194 -19.64 -62.61 -57.12
C ASN A 1194 -20.60 -61.46 -57.49
N VAL A 1195 -21.11 -60.76 -56.46
CA VAL A 1195 -21.81 -59.48 -56.62
C VAL A 1195 -20.77 -58.38 -56.84
N PRO A 1196 -20.91 -57.52 -57.88
CA PRO A 1196 -19.93 -56.49 -58.18
C PRO A 1196 -20.01 -55.30 -57.21
N ARG A 1197 -18.91 -54.56 -57.11
CA ARG A 1197 -18.81 -53.31 -56.35
C ARG A 1197 -19.06 -52.12 -57.27
N LYS A 1198 -19.41 -50.96 -56.69
CA LYS A 1198 -19.57 -49.69 -57.44
C LYS A 1198 -18.32 -49.30 -58.27
N SER A 1199 -17.15 -49.76 -57.86
CA SER A 1199 -15.83 -49.54 -58.49
C SER A 1199 -15.51 -50.45 -59.67
N ASP A 1200 -16.31 -51.50 -59.90
CA ASP A 1200 -15.97 -52.53 -60.87
C ASP A 1200 -16.49 -52.13 -62.26
N ALA A 1201 -15.75 -52.48 -63.32
CA ALA A 1201 -16.02 -51.98 -64.68
C ALA A 1201 -17.37 -52.46 -65.26
N VAL A 1202 -17.90 -53.56 -64.72
CA VAL A 1202 -19.28 -54.04 -64.92
C VAL A 1202 -19.89 -54.12 -63.53
N ASN A 1203 -20.77 -53.18 -63.19
CA ASN A 1203 -21.32 -52.98 -61.84
C ASN A 1203 -22.83 -53.28 -61.73
N ASP A 1204 -23.43 -53.78 -62.82
CA ASP A 1204 -24.85 -54.06 -63.03
C ASP A 1204 -25.16 -55.55 -63.28
N VAL A 1205 -24.15 -56.42 -63.25
CA VAL A 1205 -24.25 -57.88 -63.46
C VAL A 1205 -23.71 -58.64 -62.26
N VAL A 1206 -24.53 -59.50 -61.64
CA VAL A 1206 -24.07 -60.51 -60.67
C VAL A 1206 -23.59 -61.75 -61.41
N TYR A 1207 -22.38 -62.20 -61.11
CA TYR A 1207 -21.78 -63.42 -61.67
C TYR A 1207 -21.96 -64.60 -60.71
N ILE A 1208 -22.39 -65.74 -61.24
CA ILE A 1208 -22.63 -67.00 -60.51
C ILE A 1208 -21.89 -68.12 -61.25
N ARG A 1209 -21.15 -68.98 -60.55
CA ARG A 1209 -20.58 -70.21 -61.13
C ARG A 1209 -20.79 -71.43 -60.23
N GLY A 1210 -21.16 -72.57 -60.81
CA GLY A 1210 -21.37 -73.82 -60.07
C GLY A 1210 -21.92 -74.93 -60.95
N THR A 1211 -22.54 -75.92 -60.33
CA THR A 1211 -23.34 -76.95 -61.01
C THR A 1211 -24.60 -76.31 -61.62
N GLN A 1212 -25.20 -76.95 -62.63
CA GLN A 1212 -26.40 -76.44 -63.32
C GLN A 1212 -27.52 -76.10 -62.32
N ASP A 1213 -27.85 -77.06 -61.45
CA ASP A 1213 -28.81 -76.96 -60.36
C ASP A 1213 -28.49 -75.86 -59.33
N GLY A 1214 -27.21 -75.67 -59.01
CA GLY A 1214 -26.78 -74.62 -58.09
C GLY A 1214 -26.92 -73.24 -58.71
N VAL A 1215 -26.60 -73.10 -60.00
CA VAL A 1215 -26.66 -71.83 -60.74
C VAL A 1215 -28.11 -71.38 -60.96
N THR A 1216 -29.02 -72.29 -61.33
CA THR A 1216 -30.46 -71.97 -61.48
C THR A 1216 -31.08 -71.54 -60.16
N LYS A 1217 -30.90 -72.32 -59.08
CA LYS A 1217 -31.43 -72.01 -57.74
C LYS A 1217 -30.85 -70.71 -57.17
N ALA A 1218 -29.55 -70.44 -57.39
CA ALA A 1218 -28.93 -69.18 -57.01
C ALA A 1218 -29.50 -67.99 -57.82
N ALA A 1219 -29.62 -68.12 -59.14
CA ALA A 1219 -30.18 -67.08 -59.99
C ALA A 1219 -31.63 -66.76 -59.63
N GLU A 1220 -32.49 -67.77 -59.44
CA GLU A 1220 -33.86 -67.59 -58.97
C GLU A 1220 -33.93 -66.86 -57.62
N THR A 1221 -33.10 -67.26 -56.65
CA THR A 1221 -33.10 -66.68 -55.30
C THR A 1221 -32.61 -65.23 -55.32
N ILE A 1222 -31.64 -64.92 -56.18
CA ILE A 1222 -31.16 -63.56 -56.44
C ILE A 1222 -32.23 -62.71 -57.13
N VAL A 1223 -32.94 -63.24 -58.13
CA VAL A 1223 -34.07 -62.54 -58.78
C VAL A 1223 -35.21 -62.29 -57.79
N LYS A 1224 -35.54 -63.26 -56.93
CA LYS A 1224 -36.52 -63.10 -55.83
C LYS A 1224 -36.11 -62.03 -54.83
N ALA A 1225 -34.80 -61.83 -54.61
CA ALA A 1225 -34.26 -60.76 -53.75
C ALA A 1225 -34.08 -59.40 -54.46
N LEU A 1226 -34.18 -59.34 -55.80
CA LEU A 1226 -34.07 -58.10 -56.59
C LEU A 1226 -35.41 -57.47 -56.93
N LYS A 1227 -36.49 -58.25 -56.93
CA LYS A 1227 -37.86 -57.72 -56.93
C LYS A 1227 -38.18 -56.99 -55.61
#